data_AF-A0A0Q5HKN3-F1
#
_entry.id   AF-A0A0Q5HKN3-F1
#
_cell.length_a   1.000
_cell.length_b   1.000
_cell.length_c   1.000
_cell.angle_alpha   90.00
_cell.angle_beta   90.00
_cell.angle_gamma   90.00
#
_symmetry.space_group_name_H-M   'P 1'
#
loop_
_entity.id
_entity.type
_entity.pdbx_description
1 polymer ?
#
loop_
_entity_poly.entity_id
_entity_poly.type
_entity_poly.pdbx_seq_one_letter_code
_entity_poly.pdbx_strand_id
1 'polypeptide(L)'
;MFATVVAGWAAGLAGSHRDWRRARNLRAAKPRPAAGAPALPRFSLDLSLRVWVVLCALCLAAGGALLIAFHARALGAAAGSRADAGSGPVRSLASLQPALPGIAFSVPAQAGVTLTAQPGGALLVLARMRAARPVVIDLCSQALAGSGGRLAPLRIGYPFSEIAGWAARNEFAANPVTLRNLVLSGAPMPRVDIGGRLGAPLQLAWHGQAARWIGDASAGAIARGERGAVALGGAGWLVWGEAAALRVARRASAACPQAGELVLTRHDAAPDAAPGAATSAIVGAYPERGAALELRLAPGDYRVPAAAPAALEDGALFDSLLARGMLRLGADGMIRLAPRDLAQWRAADPSQRTGDLHAWNKVVLDEAGLRLLARLHGRADGAFVREQVRVFNGERRLLAWRLRPGADAASWQAYAGPAAAATAEAMPLGAARLFDRLPQGWAPWRRVAEWPDGAATARLVLSLARPASGDERIELMVAGRVGAIAGAAPLATHPACGGRACRQRDDVRELVLAPQRGAREVVISVAPLDLAAMSGNGDAAYRHLRVKDGRLAWQALPRPQRAVPAPPVPVRLADRHGAPLWEAGSAGTAARAAGLATLLGLNPDHAGSVAGMLARLPSPSGRPHAATLTLDLGLQQLADAVLDCVGMRRGTWDGARCQGGAAAPGGRQAGLVLLDTGNGDILAAASANADNAASQAEWSELRDFDRVDPARSPLRQAALQHDGGAERSPGSTFKIVSALGLELAAQRDPRLEALLGGMPLAGMDALAAARGFAFRTDAPSYPHAGGGARITNFREGRLDRRAQDGRLGLSEALAYSLNTWFAWSAELSDASLLGQAQGGVPSLRALDDTALLGVRPIADMARRLGFERPLKLDGGLLPPDYEWRHWDALQAGVAGFDPVGTRHELRQMAIGLRMQATPLHMALAAGAVGEGRAIAPRLLLALDGRDAHAQPGAPLGVRLDRIRAGLHGVVTHGTAASVFRGPEFDRLRAGLHGKTGTAPTGEDGGATVWFTGWLEPSSLPGQSRRLAFAVFVSRSGATGGEHAAPVVAALLRSLAQKAEQRGD
;
A
#
# COMPACT_ATOMS: atom_id res chain seq x y z
N MET A 1 -55.97 -13.83 8.52
CA MET A 1 -55.25 -13.79 9.82
C MET A 1 -54.73 -15.18 10.23
N PHE A 2 -54.19 -15.98 9.29
CA PHE A 2 -53.60 -17.30 9.58
C PHE A 2 -52.40 -17.64 8.66
N ALA A 3 -51.71 -16.63 8.13
CA ALA A 3 -50.59 -16.81 7.20
C ALA A 3 -49.28 -16.12 7.65
N THR A 4 -49.23 -15.57 8.85
CA THR A 4 -48.06 -14.80 9.35
C THR A 4 -47.28 -15.48 10.47
N VAL A 5 -47.65 -16.71 10.87
CA VAL A 5 -47.03 -17.42 12.01
C VAL A 5 -46.04 -18.52 11.57
N VAL A 6 -46.08 -18.96 10.31
CA VAL A 6 -45.23 -20.09 9.84
C VAL A 6 -43.83 -19.65 9.35
N ALA A 7 -43.62 -18.37 9.01
CA ALA A 7 -42.30 -17.88 8.56
C ALA A 7 -41.28 -17.66 9.70
N GLY A 8 -41.73 -17.55 10.96
CA GLY A 8 -40.85 -17.33 12.12
C GLY A 8 -40.16 -18.59 12.67
N TRP A 9 -40.71 -19.78 12.38
CA TRP A 9 -40.21 -21.04 12.94
C TRP A 9 -39.06 -21.68 12.13
N ALA A 10 -38.92 -21.35 10.84
CA ALA A 10 -37.85 -21.88 9.99
C ALA A 10 -36.48 -21.20 10.22
N ALA A 11 -36.45 -19.97 10.74
CA ALA A 11 -35.20 -19.25 11.04
C ALA A 11 -34.56 -19.66 12.39
N GLY A 12 -35.35 -20.16 13.34
CA GLY A 12 -34.87 -20.58 14.67
C GLY A 12 -34.19 -21.95 14.70
N LEU A 13 -34.51 -22.86 13.78
CA LEU A 13 -33.97 -24.23 13.74
C LEU A 13 -32.60 -24.35 13.04
N ALA A 14 -32.16 -23.34 12.29
CA ALA A 14 -30.82 -23.31 11.69
C ALA A 14 -29.71 -22.86 12.66
N GLY A 15 -30.06 -22.15 13.75
CA GLY A 15 -29.14 -21.71 14.79
C GLY A 15 -28.75 -22.83 15.76
N SER A 16 -29.71 -23.65 16.19
CA SER A 16 -29.48 -24.70 17.20
C SER A 16 -28.62 -25.88 16.71
N HIS A 17 -28.57 -26.14 15.39
CA HIS A 17 -27.72 -27.19 14.81
C HIS A 17 -26.23 -26.82 14.75
N ARG A 18 -25.87 -25.53 14.83
CA ARG A 18 -24.46 -25.07 14.87
C ARG A 18 -23.86 -25.18 16.27
N ASP A 19 -24.66 -24.94 17.30
CA ASP A 19 -24.20 -25.02 18.70
C ASP A 19 -24.04 -26.47 19.18
N TRP A 20 -24.88 -27.39 18.70
CA TRP A 20 -24.75 -28.82 19.01
C TRP A 20 -23.50 -29.49 18.41
N ARG A 21 -23.01 -29.00 17.25
CA ARG A 21 -21.74 -29.48 16.65
C ARG A 21 -20.49 -28.97 17.38
N ARG A 22 -20.57 -27.85 18.10
CA ARG A 22 -19.47 -27.31 18.91
C ARG A 22 -19.24 -28.11 20.20
N ALA A 23 -20.30 -28.60 20.84
CA ALA A 23 -20.18 -29.40 22.07
C ALA A 23 -19.55 -30.79 21.86
N ARG A 24 -19.69 -31.38 20.66
CA ARG A 24 -19.15 -32.72 20.34
C ARG A 24 -17.64 -32.70 20.01
N ASN A 25 -17.14 -31.60 19.44
CA ASN A 25 -15.73 -31.47 19.09
C ASN A 25 -14.83 -31.11 20.28
N LEU A 26 -15.39 -30.55 21.36
CA LEU A 26 -14.66 -30.26 22.61
C LEU A 26 -14.52 -31.48 23.54
N ARG A 27 -15.26 -32.57 23.31
CA ARG A 27 -15.18 -33.81 24.11
C ARG A 27 -14.25 -34.89 23.53
N ALA A 28 -13.71 -34.69 22.32
CA ALA A 28 -12.85 -35.65 21.63
C ALA A 28 -11.33 -35.45 21.87
N ALA A 29 -10.93 -34.42 22.63
CA ALA A 29 -9.55 -34.17 23.01
C ALA A 29 -9.33 -34.46 24.51
N LYS A 30 -9.25 -35.75 24.88
CA LYS A 30 -8.68 -36.19 26.16
C LYS A 30 -7.46 -37.06 25.89
N PRO A 31 -6.25 -36.67 26.32
CA PRO A 31 -5.13 -37.60 26.37
C PRO A 31 -5.29 -38.55 27.57
N ARG A 32 -4.92 -39.82 27.38
CA ARG A 32 -4.74 -40.82 28.44
C ARG A 32 -3.65 -40.38 29.44
N PRO A 33 -3.76 -40.69 30.74
CA PRO A 33 -2.72 -40.35 31.71
C PRO A 33 -1.52 -41.30 31.58
N ALA A 34 -0.33 -40.74 31.51
CA ALA A 34 0.93 -41.44 31.71
C ALA A 34 1.24 -41.52 33.21
N ALA A 35 1.72 -42.67 33.65
CA ALA A 35 2.09 -42.98 35.03
C ALA A 35 3.44 -42.36 35.42
N GLY A 36 3.55 -41.98 36.70
CA GLY A 36 4.78 -42.02 37.51
C GLY A 36 5.74 -40.82 37.44
N ALA A 37 5.76 -39.98 38.49
CA ALA A 37 6.95 -39.30 39.00
C ALA A 37 6.68 -38.76 40.44
N PRO A 38 7.71 -38.67 41.31
CA PRO A 38 7.56 -38.67 42.77
C PRO A 38 7.24 -37.29 43.38
N ALA A 39 6.63 -37.32 44.56
CA ALA A 39 6.24 -36.16 45.34
C ALA A 39 7.43 -35.42 45.98
N LEU A 40 7.43 -34.09 45.87
CA LEU A 40 8.30 -33.18 46.62
C LEU A 40 7.54 -32.57 47.82
N PRO A 41 8.24 -32.22 48.92
CA PRO A 41 7.59 -31.83 50.17
C PRO A 41 6.97 -30.45 50.05
N ARG A 42 5.72 -30.33 50.51
CA ARG A 42 5.02 -29.04 50.62
C ARG A 42 5.43 -28.38 51.94
N PHE A 43 6.17 -27.28 51.85
CA PHE A 43 6.26 -26.30 52.93
C PHE A 43 5.03 -25.39 52.86
N SER A 44 4.15 -25.47 53.86
CA SER A 44 3.03 -24.53 54.05
C SER A 44 3.49 -23.38 54.93
N LEU A 45 3.71 -22.21 54.32
CA LEU A 45 3.77 -20.93 55.02
C LEU A 45 2.36 -20.34 55.06
N ASP A 46 1.76 -20.31 56.25
CA ASP A 46 0.46 -19.70 56.51
C ASP A 46 0.57 -18.18 56.41
N LEU A 47 0.29 -17.65 55.21
CA LEU A 47 0.11 -16.23 54.96
C LEU A 47 -1.33 -15.98 54.55
N SER A 48 -1.98 -15.04 55.25
CA SER A 48 -3.39 -14.72 55.07
C SER A 48 -3.74 -14.40 53.61
N LEU A 49 -4.95 -14.77 53.19
CA LEU A 49 -5.47 -14.62 51.82
C LEU A 49 -5.27 -13.20 51.24
N ARG A 50 -5.31 -12.15 52.09
CA ARG A 50 -5.07 -10.76 51.68
C ARG A 50 -3.64 -10.52 51.21
N VAL A 51 -2.65 -11.14 51.82
CA VAL A 51 -1.23 -10.99 51.43
C VAL A 51 -0.97 -11.70 50.10
N TRP A 52 -1.59 -12.86 49.86
CA TRP A 52 -1.56 -13.54 48.57
C TRP A 52 -2.18 -12.71 47.45
N VAL A 53 -3.32 -12.06 47.70
CA VAL A 53 -3.95 -11.18 46.70
C VAL A 53 -3.06 -9.98 46.38
N VAL A 54 -2.44 -9.36 47.39
CA VAL A 54 -1.52 -8.22 47.18
C VAL A 54 -0.25 -8.64 46.43
N LEU A 55 0.36 -9.78 46.78
CA LEU A 55 1.53 -10.31 46.08
C LEU A 55 1.19 -10.71 44.64
N CYS A 56 0.05 -11.36 44.41
CA CYS A 56 -0.42 -11.66 43.04
C CYS A 56 -0.69 -10.39 42.24
N ALA A 57 -1.29 -9.36 42.83
CA ALA A 57 -1.53 -8.08 42.17
C ALA A 57 -0.21 -7.36 41.83
N LEU A 58 0.78 -7.37 42.74
CA LEU A 58 2.11 -6.81 42.50
C LEU A 58 2.89 -7.60 41.44
N CYS A 59 2.83 -8.93 41.46
CA CYS A 59 3.45 -9.77 40.43
C CYS A 59 2.78 -9.59 39.05
N LEU A 60 1.46 -9.43 39.00
CA LEU A 60 0.73 -9.13 37.76
C LEU A 60 1.04 -7.72 37.25
N ALA A 61 1.16 -6.73 38.14
CA ALA A 61 1.53 -5.36 37.78
C ALA A 61 2.99 -5.30 37.29
N ALA A 62 3.92 -5.97 37.96
CA ALA A 62 5.33 -6.05 37.55
C ALA A 62 5.51 -6.85 36.25
N GLY A 63 4.81 -7.99 36.12
CA GLY A 63 4.77 -8.79 34.89
C GLY A 63 4.17 -8.02 33.72
N GLY A 64 3.09 -7.27 33.96
CA GLY A 64 2.46 -6.36 33.00
C GLY A 64 3.39 -5.22 32.58
N ALA A 65 4.09 -4.59 33.53
CA ALA A 65 5.06 -3.53 33.25
C ALA A 65 6.26 -4.03 32.44
N LEU A 66 6.78 -5.22 32.75
CA LEU A 66 7.85 -5.87 31.98
C LEU A 66 7.41 -6.25 30.57
N LEU A 67 6.19 -6.78 30.41
CA LEU A 67 5.58 -7.06 29.11
C LEU A 67 5.40 -5.78 28.29
N ILE A 68 4.87 -4.71 28.88
CA ILE A 68 4.69 -3.41 28.21
C ILE A 68 6.03 -2.81 27.81
N ALA A 69 7.05 -2.87 28.68
CA ALA A 69 8.38 -2.36 28.38
C ALA A 69 9.08 -3.17 27.26
N PHE A 70 8.93 -4.50 27.26
CA PHE A 70 9.44 -5.36 26.20
C PHE A 70 8.71 -5.13 24.87
N HIS A 71 7.37 -4.97 24.92
CA HIS A 71 6.57 -4.66 23.74
C HIS A 71 6.87 -3.28 23.17
N ALA A 72 7.08 -2.27 24.02
CA ALA A 72 7.49 -0.92 23.60
C ALA A 72 8.89 -0.91 22.97
N ARG A 73 9.85 -1.70 23.49
CA ARG A 73 11.17 -1.88 22.86
C ARG A 73 11.08 -2.62 21.52
N ALA A 74 10.27 -3.68 21.44
CA ALA A 74 10.04 -4.43 20.21
C ALA A 74 9.33 -3.58 19.14
N LEU A 75 8.36 -2.75 19.52
CA LEU A 75 7.69 -1.79 18.65
C LEU A 75 8.62 -0.65 18.19
N GLY A 76 9.53 -0.19 19.05
CA GLY A 76 10.59 0.76 18.69
C GLY A 76 11.56 0.21 17.64
N ALA A 77 11.90 -1.08 17.73
CA ALA A 77 12.71 -1.78 16.72
C ALA A 77 11.94 -2.08 15.42
N ALA A 78 10.63 -2.35 15.52
CA ALA A 78 9.74 -2.59 14.37
C ALA A 78 9.36 -1.30 13.61
N ALA A 79 9.31 -0.14 14.29
CA ALA A 79 9.01 1.14 13.65
C ALA A 79 10.19 1.69 12.83
N GLY A 80 11.44 1.41 13.25
CA GLY A 80 12.65 1.79 12.50
C GLY A 80 12.91 0.95 11.25
N SER A 81 12.18 -0.17 11.06
CA SER A 81 12.39 -1.13 9.98
C SER A 81 11.25 -1.20 8.95
N ARG A 82 10.17 -0.41 9.14
CA ARG A 82 9.09 -0.23 8.16
C ARG A 82 9.43 0.72 7.02
N ALA A 83 10.44 1.58 7.20
CA ALA A 83 10.97 2.39 6.12
C ALA A 83 11.94 1.53 5.28
N ASP A 84 11.48 1.24 4.07
CA ASP A 84 12.29 1.22 2.85
C ASP A 84 13.00 -0.07 2.44
N ALA A 85 12.43 -0.68 1.39
CA ALA A 85 13.12 -1.59 0.48
C ALA A 85 13.81 -0.87 -0.69
N GLY A 86 14.03 0.45 -0.59
CA GLY A 86 14.60 1.24 -1.67
C GLY A 86 15.12 2.63 -1.31
N SER A 87 15.18 3.00 -0.03
CA SER A 87 15.67 4.30 0.43
C SER A 87 16.22 4.17 1.85
N GLY A 88 17.53 3.96 1.99
CA GLY A 88 18.16 4.27 3.27
C GLY A 88 17.93 5.76 3.61
N PRO A 89 17.90 6.17 4.88
CA PRO A 89 17.91 7.59 5.22
C PRO A 89 19.08 8.25 4.47
N VAL A 90 18.83 9.37 3.80
CA VAL A 90 19.88 10.16 3.13
C VAL A 90 20.81 10.68 4.23
N ARG A 91 21.87 9.95 4.58
CA ARG A 91 22.81 10.38 5.62
C ARG A 91 23.96 11.15 4.98
N SER A 92 24.50 12.14 5.68
CA SER A 92 25.72 12.82 5.25
C SER A 92 26.91 11.85 5.29
N LEU A 93 27.93 12.10 4.48
CA LEU A 93 29.19 11.33 4.48
C LEU A 93 29.79 11.19 5.89
N ALA A 94 29.68 12.24 6.72
CA ALA A 94 30.14 12.24 8.11
C ALA A 94 29.47 11.17 9.00
N SER A 95 28.33 10.61 8.58
CA SER A 95 27.70 9.52 9.32
C SER A 95 28.50 8.22 9.30
N LEU A 96 29.43 8.04 8.34
CA LEU A 96 30.33 6.88 8.29
C LEU A 96 31.51 7.00 9.26
N GLN A 97 31.77 8.19 9.82
CA GLN A 97 32.92 8.45 10.68
C GLN A 97 33.04 7.51 11.89
N PRO A 98 31.94 7.14 12.59
CA PRO A 98 32.03 6.18 13.70
C PRO A 98 32.41 4.76 13.26
N ALA A 99 32.23 4.41 11.98
CA ALA A 99 32.53 3.09 11.45
C ALA A 99 33.91 3.03 10.80
N LEU A 100 34.23 3.96 9.90
CA LEU A 100 35.49 3.97 9.14
C LEU A 100 36.04 5.41 9.08
N PRO A 101 36.65 5.93 10.17
CA PRO A 101 37.14 7.29 10.21
C PRO A 101 38.34 7.49 9.27
N GLY A 102 38.35 8.61 8.54
CA GLY A 102 39.51 9.02 7.73
C GLY A 102 39.72 8.27 6.40
N ILE A 103 38.90 7.27 6.07
CA ILE A 103 39.06 6.52 4.82
C ILE A 103 38.74 7.39 3.59
N ALA A 104 39.44 7.13 2.50
CA ALA A 104 39.14 7.69 1.18
C ALA A 104 38.67 6.58 0.24
N PHE A 105 37.66 6.85 -0.56
CA PHE A 105 37.11 5.90 -1.53
C PHE A 105 36.42 6.62 -2.69
N SER A 106 36.26 5.90 -3.79
CA SER A 106 35.61 6.42 -5.00
C SER A 106 34.31 5.67 -5.26
N VAL A 107 33.29 6.39 -5.71
CA VAL A 107 32.05 5.83 -6.24
C VAL A 107 32.11 5.92 -7.76
N PRO A 108 32.19 4.79 -8.48
CA PRO A 108 32.33 4.82 -9.93
C PRO A 108 31.04 5.28 -10.61
N ALA A 109 31.19 5.91 -11.79
CA ALA A 109 30.08 6.28 -12.66
C ALA A 109 29.55 5.10 -13.49
N GLN A 110 30.29 4.00 -13.55
CA GLN A 110 29.89 2.75 -14.20
C GLN A 110 29.16 1.83 -13.21
N ALA A 111 28.27 0.99 -13.73
CA ALA A 111 27.57 0.03 -12.91
C ALA A 111 28.52 -1.06 -12.41
N GLY A 112 28.46 -1.37 -11.12
CA GLY A 112 29.31 -2.42 -10.54
C GLY A 112 29.29 -2.48 -9.02
N VAL A 113 29.94 -3.53 -8.50
CA VAL A 113 30.02 -3.83 -7.08
C VAL A 113 31.48 -3.97 -6.66
N THR A 114 31.92 -3.14 -5.73
CA THR A 114 33.24 -3.26 -5.10
C THR A 114 33.09 -3.53 -3.61
N LEU A 115 33.82 -4.54 -3.12
CA LEU A 115 33.92 -4.86 -1.71
C LEU A 115 35.39 -4.92 -1.33
N THR A 116 35.82 -4.00 -0.47
CA THR A 116 37.24 -3.77 -0.13
C THR A 116 37.45 -3.77 1.38
N ALA A 117 38.55 -4.38 1.84
CA ALA A 117 38.99 -4.26 3.22
C ALA A 117 39.59 -2.86 3.45
N GLN A 118 39.32 -2.28 4.62
CA GLN A 118 39.76 -0.94 5.00
C GLN A 118 40.33 -0.98 6.43
N PRO A 119 41.18 -0.02 6.84
CA PRO A 119 41.58 0.10 8.23
C PRO A 119 40.34 0.23 9.13
N GLY A 120 40.18 -0.71 10.08
CA GLY A 120 39.04 -0.75 11.00
C GLY A 120 37.77 -1.41 10.45
N GLY A 121 37.80 -2.05 9.27
CA GLY A 121 36.67 -2.86 8.77
C GLY A 121 36.65 -3.10 7.26
N ALA A 122 35.47 -2.98 6.64
CA ALA A 122 35.27 -3.15 5.20
C ALA A 122 34.28 -2.15 4.62
N LEU A 123 34.47 -1.81 3.35
CA LEU A 123 33.62 -0.92 2.57
C LEU A 123 33.03 -1.65 1.37
N LEU A 124 31.71 -1.53 1.23
CA LEU A 124 30.91 -2.00 0.11
C LEU A 124 30.41 -0.79 -0.69
N VAL A 125 30.56 -0.82 -2.02
CA VAL A 125 29.99 0.16 -2.94
C VAL A 125 29.24 -0.58 -4.05
N LEU A 126 27.94 -0.30 -4.19
CA LEU A 126 27.09 -0.75 -5.30
C LEU A 126 26.73 0.45 -6.15
N ALA A 127 27.45 0.67 -7.24
CA ALA A 127 27.24 1.78 -8.16
C ALA A 127 26.26 1.39 -9.27
N ARG A 128 25.26 2.25 -9.52
CA ARG A 128 24.26 2.10 -10.61
C ARG A 128 23.66 0.69 -10.76
N MET A 129 23.46 0.02 -9.62
CA MET A 129 22.87 -1.31 -9.57
C MET A 129 21.34 -1.21 -9.54
N ARG A 130 20.66 -2.04 -10.34
CA ARG A 130 19.20 -2.18 -10.31
C ARG A 130 18.81 -3.24 -9.28
N ALA A 131 17.94 -2.87 -8.34
CA ALA A 131 17.35 -3.81 -7.40
C ALA A 131 16.15 -4.53 -8.03
N ALA A 132 16.07 -5.85 -7.86
CA ALA A 132 14.88 -6.64 -8.11
C ALA A 132 13.83 -6.43 -7.01
N ARG A 133 12.60 -6.91 -7.23
CA ARG A 133 11.55 -6.86 -6.21
C ARG A 133 11.98 -7.68 -4.99
N PRO A 134 11.88 -7.14 -3.75
CA PRO A 134 12.24 -7.89 -2.56
C PRO A 134 11.35 -9.12 -2.34
N VAL A 135 11.97 -10.23 -1.96
CA VAL A 135 11.28 -11.45 -1.52
C VAL A 135 11.24 -11.47 0.00
N VAL A 136 10.04 -11.49 0.57
CA VAL A 136 9.84 -11.55 2.03
C VAL A 136 9.46 -12.96 2.45
N ILE A 137 10.16 -13.50 3.44
CA ILE A 137 9.97 -14.86 3.96
C ILE A 137 9.81 -14.80 5.47
N ASP A 138 8.60 -15.13 5.93
CA ASP A 138 8.33 -15.29 7.35
C ASP A 138 9.09 -16.50 7.91
N LEU A 139 9.97 -16.29 8.90
CA LEU A 139 10.76 -17.35 9.50
C LEU A 139 9.92 -18.35 10.30
N CYS A 140 8.76 -17.94 10.82
CA CYS A 140 7.83 -18.86 11.46
C CYS A 140 7.24 -19.86 10.45
N SER A 141 7.08 -19.47 9.18
CA SER A 141 6.66 -20.40 8.11
C SER A 141 7.70 -21.48 7.79
N GLN A 142 8.97 -21.23 8.16
CA GLN A 142 10.07 -22.18 8.03
C GLN A 142 10.23 -23.08 9.26
N ALA A 143 9.50 -22.85 10.35
CA ALA A 143 9.63 -23.68 11.55
C ALA A 143 9.18 -25.12 11.30
N LEU A 144 10.02 -26.09 11.65
CA LEU A 144 9.68 -27.51 11.58
C LEU A 144 8.89 -27.90 12.84
N ALA A 145 7.70 -28.47 12.66
CA ALA A 145 6.86 -28.91 13.77
C ALA A 145 7.59 -29.97 14.63
N GLY A 146 7.49 -29.86 15.96
CA GLY A 146 8.11 -30.81 16.90
C GLY A 146 9.64 -30.75 17.00
N SER A 147 10.31 -29.80 16.33
CA SER A 147 11.78 -29.75 16.22
C SER A 147 12.49 -28.84 17.24
N GLY A 148 11.79 -28.37 18.27
CA GLY A 148 12.35 -27.39 19.22
C GLY A 148 12.77 -26.07 18.58
N GLY A 149 12.04 -25.62 17.54
CA GLY A 149 12.26 -24.34 16.86
C GLY A 149 13.32 -24.36 15.76
N ARG A 150 13.75 -25.54 15.27
CA ARG A 150 14.64 -25.66 14.11
C ARG A 150 13.90 -25.22 12.84
N LEU A 151 14.61 -24.45 12.01
CA LEU A 151 14.09 -23.98 10.73
C LEU A 151 14.43 -24.97 9.61
N ALA A 152 13.50 -25.14 8.68
CA ALA A 152 13.77 -25.72 7.37
C ALA A 152 14.78 -24.81 6.63
N PRO A 153 15.87 -25.37 6.07
CA PRO A 153 16.81 -24.57 5.29
C PRO A 153 16.10 -23.85 4.15
N LEU A 154 16.26 -22.53 4.12
CA LEU A 154 15.87 -21.70 3.00
C LEU A 154 16.91 -21.83 1.90
N ARG A 155 16.47 -22.29 0.73
CA ARG A 155 17.34 -22.56 -0.42
C ARG A 155 17.13 -21.52 -1.51
N ILE A 156 18.20 -20.88 -1.96
CA ILE A 156 18.18 -19.77 -2.91
C ILE A 156 19.14 -20.06 -4.06
N GLY A 157 18.72 -19.80 -5.30
CA GLY A 157 19.59 -19.90 -6.49
C GLY A 157 19.74 -21.32 -7.07
N TYR A 158 19.00 -22.30 -6.56
CA TYR A 158 18.98 -23.65 -7.12
C TYR A 158 18.16 -23.71 -8.41
N PRO A 159 18.59 -24.46 -9.44
CA PRO A 159 17.81 -24.62 -10.66
C PRO A 159 16.55 -25.46 -10.40
N PHE A 160 15.46 -25.13 -11.10
CA PHE A 160 14.19 -25.82 -10.92
C PHE A 160 14.27 -27.34 -11.21
N SER A 161 15.07 -27.76 -12.19
CA SER A 161 15.27 -29.19 -12.53
C SER A 161 15.79 -30.02 -11.35
N GLU A 162 16.71 -29.46 -10.55
CA GLU A 162 17.25 -30.11 -9.35
C GLU A 162 16.17 -30.24 -8.26
N ILE A 163 15.39 -29.18 -8.06
CA ILE A 163 14.29 -29.15 -7.09
C ILE A 163 13.18 -30.13 -7.49
N ALA A 164 12.81 -30.18 -8.77
CA ALA A 164 11.85 -31.15 -9.30
C ALA A 164 12.35 -32.58 -9.06
N GLY A 165 13.64 -32.84 -9.26
CA GLY A 165 14.27 -34.11 -8.93
C GLY A 165 14.18 -34.48 -7.44
N TRP A 166 14.38 -33.52 -6.52
CA TRP A 166 14.17 -33.76 -5.09
C TRP A 166 12.73 -34.09 -4.75
N ALA A 167 11.78 -33.32 -5.28
CA ALA A 167 10.36 -33.51 -5.04
C ALA A 167 9.88 -34.89 -5.53
N ALA A 168 10.35 -35.34 -6.70
CA ALA A 168 10.03 -36.67 -7.23
C ALA A 168 10.60 -37.81 -6.36
N ARG A 169 11.83 -37.65 -5.83
CA ARG A 169 12.44 -38.68 -4.96
C ARG A 169 11.84 -38.72 -3.56
N ASN A 170 11.41 -37.58 -3.03
CA ASN A 170 10.86 -37.48 -1.68
C ASN A 170 9.63 -38.37 -1.44
N GLU A 171 8.89 -38.71 -2.49
CA GLU A 171 7.73 -39.60 -2.41
C GLU A 171 8.10 -41.01 -1.92
N PHE A 172 9.32 -41.46 -2.21
CA PHE A 172 9.81 -42.81 -1.90
C PHE A 172 11.03 -42.83 -0.98
N ALA A 173 11.52 -41.66 -0.55
CA ALA A 173 12.74 -41.55 0.23
C ALA A 173 12.48 -41.74 1.73
N ALA A 174 13.33 -42.53 2.38
CA ALA A 174 13.33 -42.68 3.85
C ALA A 174 13.62 -41.36 4.58
N ASN A 175 14.40 -40.46 3.96
CA ASN A 175 14.77 -39.15 4.50
C ASN A 175 14.46 -38.05 3.47
N PRO A 176 13.21 -37.54 3.43
CA PRO A 176 12.80 -36.56 2.43
C PRO A 176 13.45 -35.18 2.67
N VAL A 177 13.88 -34.54 1.59
CA VAL A 177 14.38 -33.16 1.61
C VAL A 177 13.20 -32.23 1.88
N THR A 178 13.28 -31.36 2.90
CA THR A 178 12.22 -30.38 3.13
C THR A 178 12.20 -29.32 2.02
N LEU A 179 11.09 -29.21 1.30
CA LEU A 179 10.89 -28.27 0.19
C LEU A 179 9.87 -27.19 0.58
N ARG A 180 10.33 -26.12 1.24
CA ARG A 180 9.50 -24.98 1.65
C ARG A 180 10.16 -23.65 1.30
N ASN A 181 9.38 -22.75 0.69
CA ASN A 181 9.78 -21.39 0.32
C ASN A 181 11.12 -21.32 -0.43
N LEU A 182 11.39 -22.26 -1.35
CA LEU A 182 12.61 -22.19 -2.16
C LEU A 182 12.53 -21.00 -3.12
N VAL A 183 13.65 -20.32 -3.28
CA VAL A 183 13.75 -19.08 -4.06
C VAL A 183 14.60 -19.34 -5.30
N LEU A 184 13.96 -19.32 -6.46
CA LEU A 184 14.63 -19.48 -7.75
C LEU A 184 15.23 -18.16 -8.21
N SER A 185 16.28 -18.25 -9.02
CA SER A 185 16.90 -17.12 -9.74
C SER A 185 16.90 -17.44 -11.22
N GLY A 186 16.51 -16.50 -12.07
CA GLY A 186 16.53 -16.68 -13.52
C GLY A 186 17.93 -16.44 -14.11
N ALA A 187 18.78 -15.70 -13.41
CA ALA A 187 20.18 -15.52 -13.75
C ALA A 187 21.09 -16.40 -12.87
N PRO A 188 22.29 -16.79 -13.35
CA PRO A 188 23.27 -17.51 -12.56
C PRO A 188 23.62 -16.78 -11.24
N MET A 189 23.75 -17.55 -10.17
CA MET A 189 24.21 -17.08 -8.86
C MET A 189 24.76 -18.24 -8.02
N PRO A 190 25.55 -17.94 -6.97
CA PRO A 190 25.90 -18.94 -5.96
C PRO A 190 24.63 -19.57 -5.36
N ARG A 191 24.69 -20.86 -5.05
CA ARG A 191 23.63 -21.56 -4.32
C ARG A 191 23.76 -21.20 -2.86
N VAL A 192 22.68 -20.73 -2.25
CA VAL A 192 22.70 -20.25 -0.86
C VAL A 192 21.72 -21.03 -0.01
N ASP A 193 22.19 -21.48 1.14
CA ASP A 193 21.40 -22.09 2.20
C ASP A 193 21.38 -21.17 3.43
N ILE A 194 20.19 -20.85 3.94
CA ILE A 194 20.03 -20.14 5.21
C ILE A 194 19.31 -21.06 6.19
N GLY A 195 19.96 -21.38 7.31
CA GLY A 195 19.44 -22.28 8.33
C GLY A 195 19.64 -21.75 9.74
N GLY A 196 19.03 -22.40 10.72
CA GLY A 196 19.18 -22.03 12.13
C GLY A 196 17.98 -22.44 12.98
N ARG A 197 17.80 -21.73 14.10
CA ARG A 197 16.69 -21.90 15.05
C ARG A 197 15.99 -20.56 15.28
N LEU A 198 14.69 -20.60 15.59
CA LEU A 198 13.93 -19.44 16.03
C LEU A 198 14.62 -18.81 17.25
N GLY A 199 14.73 -17.48 17.28
CA GLY A 199 15.37 -16.74 18.37
C GLY A 199 16.91 -16.82 18.44
N ALA A 200 17.57 -17.60 17.57
CA ALA A 200 19.03 -17.70 17.52
C ALA A 200 19.62 -16.95 16.30
N PRO A 201 20.94 -16.70 16.26
CA PRO A 201 21.64 -16.28 15.05
C PRO A 201 21.44 -17.30 13.92
N LEU A 202 21.20 -16.80 12.70
CA LEU A 202 21.08 -17.65 11.52
C LEU A 202 22.47 -17.92 10.94
N GLN A 203 22.59 -19.00 10.18
CA GLN A 203 23.79 -19.33 9.43
C GLN A 203 23.46 -19.24 7.94
N LEU A 204 24.31 -18.54 7.19
CA LEU A 204 24.27 -18.48 5.74
C LEU A 204 25.46 -19.25 5.18
N ALA A 205 25.20 -20.17 4.26
CA ALA A 205 26.24 -20.87 3.52
C ALA A 205 26.04 -20.66 2.02
N TRP A 206 27.12 -20.59 1.26
CA TRP A 206 27.08 -20.56 -0.20
C TRP A 206 28.00 -21.62 -0.81
N HIS A 207 27.68 -22.06 -2.03
CA HIS A 207 28.53 -22.94 -2.82
C HIS A 207 28.28 -22.81 -4.34
N GLY A 208 29.19 -23.39 -5.14
CA GLY A 208 29.03 -23.59 -6.58
C GLY A 208 29.51 -22.42 -7.45
N GLN A 209 29.79 -21.27 -6.86
CA GLN A 209 30.38 -20.12 -7.53
C GLN A 209 31.18 -19.28 -6.53
N ALA A 210 32.32 -18.73 -6.97
CA ALA A 210 33.11 -17.81 -6.18
C ALA A 210 32.30 -16.58 -5.80
N ALA A 211 32.19 -16.32 -4.49
CA ALA A 211 31.49 -15.19 -3.93
C ALA A 211 32.26 -14.60 -2.75
N ARG A 212 31.88 -13.37 -2.39
CA ARG A 212 32.37 -12.64 -1.22
C ARG A 212 31.18 -12.25 -0.35
N TRP A 213 31.31 -12.40 0.97
CA TRP A 213 30.29 -12.02 1.93
C TRP A 213 30.81 -10.94 2.88
N ILE A 214 29.97 -9.95 3.15
CA ILE A 214 30.13 -9.00 4.25
C ILE A 214 28.80 -8.82 4.97
N GLY A 215 28.81 -8.77 6.30
CA GLY A 215 27.58 -8.60 7.09
C GLY A 215 27.85 -7.96 8.43
N ASP A 216 26.80 -7.57 9.13
CA ASP A 216 26.94 -6.96 10.46
C ASP A 216 27.57 -7.89 11.52
N ALA A 217 27.36 -9.20 11.39
CA ALA A 217 28.01 -10.22 12.22
C ALA A 217 29.45 -10.56 11.80
N SER A 218 29.99 -9.94 10.74
CA SER A 218 31.32 -10.26 10.22
C SER A 218 32.47 -9.57 10.95
N ALA A 219 32.19 -8.59 11.83
CA ALA A 219 33.20 -7.75 12.47
C ALA A 219 34.21 -7.18 11.44
N GLY A 220 33.71 -6.68 10.30
CA GLY A 220 34.53 -6.08 9.24
C GLY A 220 35.31 -7.06 8.36
N ALA A 221 35.27 -8.37 8.64
CA ALA A 221 35.99 -9.36 7.85
C ALA A 221 35.21 -9.80 6.59
N ILE A 222 35.87 -9.77 5.43
CA ILE A 222 35.30 -10.25 4.17
C ILE A 222 35.58 -11.75 4.03
N ALA A 223 34.53 -12.57 4.10
CA ALA A 223 34.62 -13.99 3.78
C ALA A 223 34.57 -14.19 2.26
N ARG A 224 35.39 -15.09 1.69
CA ARG A 224 35.51 -15.29 0.24
C ARG A 224 35.79 -16.74 -0.12
N GLY A 225 35.33 -17.16 -1.30
CA GLY A 225 35.61 -18.49 -1.86
C GLY A 225 34.45 -19.03 -2.68
N GLU A 226 34.65 -20.18 -3.31
CA GLU A 226 33.57 -20.92 -4.01
C GLU A 226 32.60 -21.61 -3.05
N ARG A 227 33.03 -21.81 -1.80
CA ARG A 227 32.21 -22.29 -0.70
C ARG A 227 32.53 -21.46 0.55
N GLY A 228 31.52 -21.18 1.35
CA GLY A 228 31.71 -20.49 2.63
C GLY A 228 30.48 -20.61 3.53
N ALA A 229 30.70 -20.41 4.82
CA ALA A 229 29.65 -20.40 5.84
C ALA A 229 29.93 -19.28 6.85
N VAL A 230 28.90 -18.49 7.15
CA VAL A 230 29.01 -17.25 7.95
C VAL A 230 27.78 -17.07 8.82
N ALA A 231 27.96 -16.43 9.97
CA ALA A 231 26.84 -15.99 10.80
C ALA A 231 26.08 -14.84 10.09
N LEU A 232 24.76 -14.91 10.12
CA LEU A 232 23.85 -13.87 9.65
C LEU A 232 23.21 -13.19 10.88
N GLY A 233 23.57 -11.92 11.10
CA GLY A 233 22.97 -11.07 12.11
C GLY A 233 21.66 -10.44 11.63
N GLY A 234 21.64 -9.12 11.54
CA GLY A 234 20.54 -8.31 11.04
C GLY A 234 20.59 -8.05 9.54
N ALA A 235 21.77 -7.92 8.93
CA ALA A 235 21.89 -7.77 7.47
C ALA A 235 23.29 -8.10 6.92
N GLY A 236 23.34 -8.48 5.65
CA GLY A 236 24.58 -8.62 4.91
C GLY A 236 24.39 -8.73 3.41
N TRP A 237 25.51 -8.81 2.71
CA TRP A 237 25.61 -8.83 1.25
C TRP A 237 26.48 -9.99 0.80
N LEU A 238 25.93 -10.80 -0.09
CA LEU A 238 26.67 -11.76 -0.88
C LEU A 238 26.91 -11.16 -2.27
N VAL A 239 28.16 -11.02 -2.69
CA VAL A 239 28.53 -10.44 -3.98
C VAL A 239 29.29 -11.47 -4.81
N TRP A 240 28.99 -11.58 -6.10
CA TRP A 240 29.70 -12.49 -7.02
C TRP A 240 29.97 -11.79 -8.34
N GLY A 241 31.19 -11.99 -8.86
CA GLY A 241 31.71 -11.14 -9.93
C GLY A 241 31.74 -9.66 -9.52
N GLU A 242 31.57 -8.79 -10.51
CA GLU A 242 31.54 -7.33 -10.37
C GLU A 242 30.16 -6.73 -10.66
N ALA A 243 29.21 -7.55 -11.11
CA ALA A 243 27.94 -7.08 -11.65
C ALA A 243 26.70 -7.61 -10.92
N ALA A 244 26.86 -8.35 -9.81
CA ALA A 244 25.73 -8.93 -9.10
C ALA A 244 25.94 -9.03 -7.59
N ALA A 245 24.85 -8.82 -6.85
CA ALA A 245 24.82 -8.93 -5.39
C ALA A 245 23.45 -9.39 -4.89
N LEU A 246 23.43 -10.03 -3.72
CA LEU A 246 22.24 -10.39 -2.96
C LEU A 246 22.33 -9.73 -1.59
N ARG A 247 21.38 -8.86 -1.29
CA ARG A 247 21.15 -8.35 0.07
C ARG A 247 20.26 -9.32 0.82
N VAL A 248 20.67 -9.68 2.03
CA VAL A 248 19.88 -10.49 2.97
C VAL A 248 19.70 -9.67 4.24
N ALA A 249 18.46 -9.34 4.59
CA ALA A 249 18.14 -8.58 5.79
C ALA A 249 17.11 -9.31 6.65
N ARG A 250 17.32 -9.34 7.97
CA ARG A 250 16.38 -9.86 8.95
C ARG A 250 15.65 -8.69 9.62
N ARG A 251 14.32 -8.75 9.66
CA ARG A 251 13.47 -7.67 10.21
C ARG A 251 12.52 -8.23 11.25
N ALA A 252 12.19 -7.43 12.26
CA ALA A 252 11.10 -7.77 13.16
C ALA A 252 9.78 -7.80 12.39
N SER A 253 8.94 -8.80 12.66
CA SER A 253 7.64 -8.95 11.99
C SER A 253 6.57 -9.25 13.03
N ALA A 254 5.40 -8.63 12.91
CA ALA A 254 4.27 -8.90 13.78
C ALA A 254 3.71 -10.32 13.58
N ALA A 255 3.85 -10.87 12.36
CA ALA A 255 3.43 -12.23 12.04
C ALA A 255 4.30 -13.28 12.74
N CYS A 256 5.58 -12.97 12.98
CA CYS A 256 6.52 -13.83 13.68
C CYS A 256 7.33 -13.05 14.72
N PRO A 257 6.74 -12.69 15.87
CA PRO A 257 7.42 -11.87 16.87
C PRO A 257 8.71 -12.49 17.43
N GLN A 258 8.81 -13.83 17.40
CA GLN A 258 9.93 -14.57 17.98
C GLN A 258 11.18 -14.60 17.10
N ALA A 259 11.04 -14.46 15.78
CA ALA A 259 12.18 -14.59 14.85
C ALA A 259 12.21 -13.54 13.74
N GLY A 260 11.08 -12.92 13.41
CA GLY A 260 10.96 -11.94 12.34
C GLY A 260 10.81 -12.56 10.96
N GLU A 261 11.17 -11.78 9.95
CA GLU A 261 11.14 -12.16 8.54
C GLU A 261 12.52 -11.91 7.89
N LEU A 262 12.82 -12.67 6.83
CA LEU A 262 13.94 -12.41 5.94
C LEU A 262 13.45 -11.65 4.72
N VAL A 263 14.21 -10.63 4.33
CA VAL A 263 14.02 -9.87 3.10
C VAL A 263 15.24 -10.05 2.22
N LEU A 264 15.02 -10.68 1.07
CA LEU A 264 16.03 -10.95 0.06
C LEU A 264 15.87 -9.94 -1.08
N THR A 265 16.96 -9.35 -1.54
CA THR A 265 16.92 -8.42 -2.67
C THR A 265 18.14 -8.65 -3.55
N ARG A 266 17.90 -9.09 -4.78
CA ARG A 266 18.95 -9.21 -5.79
C ARG A 266 19.22 -7.84 -6.42
N HIS A 267 20.48 -7.58 -6.70
CA HIS A 267 20.95 -6.40 -7.40
C HIS A 267 21.79 -6.84 -8.58
N ASP A 268 21.50 -6.30 -9.76
CA ASP A 268 22.25 -6.57 -10.99
C ASP A 268 22.73 -5.24 -11.60
N ALA A 269 23.87 -5.26 -12.28
CA ALA A 269 24.34 -4.12 -13.04
C ALA A 269 23.28 -3.75 -14.09
N ALA A 270 22.89 -2.47 -14.13
CA ALA A 270 22.00 -2.02 -15.20
C ALA A 270 22.75 -2.09 -16.54
N PRO A 271 22.23 -2.78 -17.58
CA PRO A 271 22.84 -2.71 -18.91
C PRO A 271 22.82 -1.27 -19.40
N ASP A 272 23.89 -0.86 -20.09
CA ASP A 272 24.21 0.51 -20.54
C ASP A 272 23.01 1.44 -20.65
N ALA A 273 22.68 2.06 -19.52
CA ALA A 273 21.74 3.15 -19.51
C ALA A 273 22.52 4.37 -19.98
N ALA A 274 22.04 4.96 -21.09
CA ALA A 274 22.47 6.25 -21.62
C ALA A 274 22.90 7.20 -20.48
N PRO A 275 23.99 7.97 -20.65
CA PRO A 275 24.60 8.75 -19.58
C PRO A 275 23.54 9.55 -18.81
N GLY A 276 23.30 9.18 -17.55
CA GLY A 276 22.29 9.82 -16.68
C GLY A 276 21.44 8.91 -15.77
N ALA A 277 21.31 7.60 -16.01
CA ALA A 277 20.41 6.79 -15.17
C ALA A 277 20.96 6.51 -13.75
N ALA A 278 20.15 6.87 -12.74
CA ALA A 278 20.36 6.73 -11.29
C ALA A 278 21.77 7.11 -10.82
N THR A 279 21.94 8.41 -10.55
CA THR A 279 23.17 9.04 -10.07
C THR A 279 23.56 8.70 -8.63
N SER A 280 23.10 7.59 -8.02
CA SER A 280 23.46 7.27 -6.63
C SER A 280 23.82 5.79 -6.41
N ALA A 281 24.96 5.54 -5.77
CA ALA A 281 25.43 4.25 -5.31
C ALA A 281 25.01 3.99 -3.86
N ILE A 282 24.80 2.72 -3.50
CA ILE A 282 24.69 2.30 -2.09
C ILE A 282 26.11 2.10 -1.56
N VAL A 283 26.43 2.78 -0.46
CA VAL A 283 27.71 2.67 0.23
C VAL A 283 27.48 2.12 1.63
N GLY A 284 28.07 0.97 1.93
CA GLY A 284 27.98 0.28 3.22
C GLY A 284 29.33 0.21 3.91
N ALA A 285 29.42 0.70 5.15
CA ALA A 285 30.58 0.56 6.02
C ALA A 285 30.31 -0.50 7.09
N TYR A 286 31.20 -1.48 7.18
CA TYR A 286 31.14 -2.61 8.11
C TYR A 286 32.37 -2.56 9.03
N PRO A 287 32.26 -1.94 10.21
CA PRO A 287 33.39 -1.78 11.10
C PRO A 287 33.72 -3.09 11.83
N GLU A 288 34.96 -3.18 12.35
CA GLU A 288 35.36 -4.23 13.30
C GLU A 288 34.57 -4.18 14.61
N ARG A 289 34.15 -2.97 15.02
CA ARG A 289 33.37 -2.72 16.23
C ARG A 289 32.24 -1.73 15.95
N GLY A 290 31.05 -2.01 16.47
CA GLY A 290 29.88 -1.15 16.32
C GLY A 290 28.91 -1.64 15.25
N ALA A 291 27.98 -0.77 14.86
CA ALA A 291 26.94 -1.11 13.89
C ALA A 291 27.38 -0.80 12.45
N ALA A 292 26.99 -1.65 11.51
CA ALA A 292 27.12 -1.36 10.09
C ALA A 292 26.25 -0.16 9.69
N LEU A 293 26.75 0.65 8.75
CA LEU A 293 26.10 1.88 8.31
C LEU A 293 25.99 1.89 6.78
N GLU A 294 24.79 2.16 6.26
CA GLU A 294 24.53 2.29 4.83
C GLU A 294 24.03 3.70 4.50
N LEU A 295 24.45 4.26 3.37
CA LEU A 295 23.95 5.52 2.83
C LEU A 295 24.03 5.55 1.29
N ARG A 296 23.50 6.60 0.66
CA ARG A 296 23.56 6.80 -0.79
C ARG A 296 24.46 7.98 -1.16
N LEU A 297 25.38 7.77 -2.10
CA LEU A 297 26.29 8.81 -2.62
C LEU A 297 26.22 8.87 -4.14
N ALA A 298 26.50 10.05 -4.69
CA ALA A 298 26.68 10.18 -6.14
C ALA A 298 28.03 9.59 -6.60
N PRO A 299 28.25 9.43 -7.92
CA PRO A 299 29.59 9.20 -8.43
C PRO A 299 30.55 10.32 -8.02
N GLY A 300 31.77 9.95 -7.65
CA GLY A 300 32.79 10.90 -7.21
C GLY A 300 33.73 10.34 -6.15
N ASP A 301 34.68 11.16 -5.74
CA ASP A 301 35.67 10.82 -4.72
C ASP A 301 35.26 11.38 -3.35
N TYR A 302 35.33 10.53 -2.33
CA TYR A 302 34.86 10.84 -0.99
C TYR A 302 35.94 10.55 0.04
N ARG A 303 35.98 11.40 1.08
CA ARG A 303 36.79 11.19 2.28
C ARG A 303 35.91 11.28 3.51
N VAL A 304 35.85 10.20 4.27
CA VAL A 304 35.16 10.20 5.56
C VAL A 304 35.98 11.06 6.53
N PRO A 305 35.35 12.03 7.24
CA PRO A 305 36.07 12.84 8.23
C PRO A 305 36.78 11.95 9.27
N ALA A 306 38.00 12.32 9.67
CA ALA A 306 38.71 11.61 10.73
C ALA A 306 38.12 11.91 12.12
N ALA A 307 37.70 13.16 12.34
CA ALA A 307 37.03 13.63 13.55
C ALA A 307 35.53 13.81 13.31
N ALA A 308 34.73 13.75 14.38
CA ALA A 308 33.32 14.08 14.32
C ALA A 308 33.15 15.54 13.84
N PRO A 309 32.18 15.83 12.94
CA PRO A 309 31.93 17.19 12.49
C PRO A 309 31.54 18.06 13.69
N ALA A 310 31.97 19.32 13.70
CA ALA A 310 31.50 20.30 14.67
C ALA A 310 29.96 20.35 14.65
N ALA A 311 29.33 20.40 15.83
CA ALA A 311 27.89 20.53 15.92
C ALA A 311 27.43 21.77 15.13
N LEU A 312 26.37 21.64 14.33
CA LEU A 312 25.72 22.78 13.68
C LEU A 312 25.41 23.84 14.74
N GLU A 313 25.55 25.13 14.41
CA GLU A 313 25.36 26.24 15.35
C GLU A 313 24.06 26.10 16.17
N ASP A 314 22.98 25.65 15.53
CA ASP A 314 21.67 25.39 16.15
C ASP A 314 21.73 24.27 17.22
N GLY A 315 22.45 23.18 16.93
CA GLY A 315 22.63 22.06 17.85
C GLY A 315 23.52 22.42 19.04
N ALA A 316 24.60 23.17 18.79
CA ALA A 316 25.47 23.69 19.84
C ALA A 316 24.73 24.69 20.75
N LEU A 317 23.89 25.55 20.17
CA LEU A 317 23.01 26.45 20.92
C LEU A 317 22.03 25.64 21.77
N PHE A 318 21.37 24.63 21.20
CA PHE A 318 20.47 23.74 21.93
C PHE A 318 21.15 23.08 23.14
N ASP A 319 22.32 22.49 22.94
CA ASP A 319 23.06 21.81 24.02
C ASP A 319 23.48 22.80 25.11
N SER A 320 23.87 24.02 24.73
CA SER A 320 24.21 25.10 25.67
C SER A 320 23.00 25.57 26.49
N LEU A 321 21.83 25.68 25.87
CA LEU A 321 20.57 26.03 26.55
C LEU A 321 20.12 24.93 27.51
N LEU A 322 20.25 23.66 27.09
CA LEU A 322 19.92 22.50 27.90
C LEU A 322 20.83 22.39 29.14
N ALA A 323 22.14 22.55 28.96
CA ALA A 323 23.13 22.49 30.03
C ALA A 323 22.91 23.55 31.12
N ARG A 324 22.37 24.71 30.75
CA ARG A 324 22.09 25.85 31.67
C ARG A 324 20.66 25.89 32.19
N GLY A 325 19.85 24.88 31.87
CA GLY A 325 18.45 24.77 32.30
C GLY A 325 17.50 25.77 31.64
N MET A 326 17.95 26.49 30.61
CA MET A 326 17.13 27.44 29.83
C MET A 326 16.18 26.72 28.86
N LEU A 327 16.44 25.44 28.61
CA LEU A 327 15.58 24.52 27.89
C LEU A 327 15.44 23.25 28.74
N ARG A 328 14.22 22.77 28.95
CA ARG A 328 13.97 21.56 29.77
C ARG A 328 12.70 20.81 29.36
N LEU A 329 12.67 19.51 29.64
CA LEU A 329 11.49 18.67 29.51
C LEU A 329 10.67 18.74 30.81
N GLY A 330 9.41 19.15 30.71
CA GLY A 330 8.45 19.14 31.83
C GLY A 330 7.94 17.74 32.15
N ALA A 331 7.33 17.56 33.33
CA ALA A 331 6.69 16.31 33.74
C ALA A 331 5.46 15.94 32.88
N ASP A 332 4.87 16.95 32.24
CA ASP A 332 3.83 16.83 31.21
C ASP A 332 4.40 16.41 29.83
N GLY A 333 5.72 16.23 29.75
CA GLY A 333 6.41 15.89 28.52
C GLY A 333 6.58 17.06 27.55
N MET A 334 6.23 18.30 27.91
CA MET A 334 6.40 19.45 27.03
C MET A 334 7.80 20.05 27.18
N ILE A 335 8.38 20.58 26.11
CA ILE A 335 9.63 21.34 26.20
C ILE A 335 9.29 22.77 26.60
N ARG A 336 9.98 23.28 27.62
CA ARG A 336 9.85 24.65 28.09
C ARG A 336 11.10 25.45 27.76
N LEU A 337 10.91 26.70 27.40
CA LEU A 337 11.98 27.66 27.08
C LEU A 337 11.98 28.81 28.09
N ALA A 338 13.17 29.26 28.47
CA ALA A 338 13.33 30.42 29.33
C ALA A 338 12.65 31.67 28.70
N PRO A 339 11.77 32.37 29.45
CA PRO A 339 11.11 33.59 28.98
C PRO A 339 12.12 34.67 28.59
N ARG A 340 11.78 35.48 27.58
CA ARG A 340 12.64 36.56 27.08
C ARG A 340 12.99 37.58 28.18
N ASP A 341 12.05 37.81 29.07
CA ASP A 341 12.05 38.77 30.18
C ASP A 341 12.55 38.17 31.50
N LEU A 342 13.00 36.90 31.53
CA LEU A 342 13.42 36.23 32.76
C LEU A 342 14.48 37.02 33.56
N ALA A 343 15.41 37.67 32.87
CA ALA A 343 16.44 38.51 33.50
C ALA A 343 15.83 39.76 34.15
N GLN A 344 14.86 40.41 33.49
CA GLN A 344 14.16 41.59 33.99
C GLN A 344 13.27 41.23 35.18
N TRP A 345 12.55 40.11 35.09
CA TRP A 345 11.70 39.62 36.18
C TRP A 345 12.49 39.28 37.45
N ARG A 346 13.69 38.68 37.32
CA ARG A 346 14.55 38.40 38.48
C ARG A 346 15.12 39.67 39.13
N ALA A 347 15.41 40.68 38.31
CA ALA A 347 15.92 41.97 38.78
C ALA A 347 14.80 42.86 39.37
N ALA A 348 13.54 42.62 39.01
CA ALA A 348 12.40 43.36 39.53
C ALA A 348 12.09 43.00 40.99
N ASP A 349 11.61 44.00 41.74
CA ASP A 349 11.08 43.83 43.09
C ASP A 349 9.88 42.86 43.09
N PRO A 350 9.70 42.00 44.12
CA PRO A 350 8.57 41.08 44.19
C PRO A 350 7.19 41.71 43.95
N SER A 351 6.99 42.97 44.36
CA SER A 351 5.74 43.72 44.18
C SER A 351 5.46 44.14 42.73
N GLN A 352 6.47 44.14 41.87
CA GLN A 352 6.41 44.59 40.47
C GLN A 352 6.36 43.44 39.45
N ARG A 353 6.45 42.19 39.92
CA ARG A 353 6.48 41.01 39.07
C ARG A 353 5.08 40.67 38.55
N THR A 354 4.87 40.86 37.25
CA THR A 354 3.69 40.35 36.55
C THR A 354 3.95 38.92 36.05
N GLY A 355 3.25 37.93 36.59
CA GLY A 355 3.39 36.52 36.23
C GLY A 355 4.37 35.72 37.11
N ASP A 356 4.09 34.44 37.31
CA ASP A 356 4.91 33.53 38.11
C ASP A 356 6.00 32.86 37.27
N LEU A 357 7.25 33.29 37.42
CA LEU A 357 8.44 32.67 36.82
C LEU A 357 9.33 31.93 37.84
N HIS A 358 8.84 31.64 39.05
CA HIS A 358 9.62 30.95 40.09
C HIS A 358 10.12 29.58 39.64
N ALA A 359 9.38 28.92 38.74
CA ALA A 359 9.78 27.67 38.12
C ALA A 359 11.15 27.76 37.41
N TRP A 360 11.62 28.95 37.05
CA TRP A 360 12.89 29.19 36.36
C TRP A 360 14.03 29.62 37.27
N ASN A 361 13.85 29.65 38.60
CA ASN A 361 14.88 30.10 39.56
C ASN A 361 16.20 29.30 39.49
N LYS A 362 16.17 28.07 38.97
CA LYS A 362 17.35 27.21 38.81
C LYS A 362 18.17 27.48 37.54
N VAL A 363 17.73 28.41 36.68
CA VAL A 363 18.49 28.82 35.48
C VAL A 363 19.72 29.63 35.88
N VAL A 364 20.87 29.30 35.28
CA VAL A 364 22.14 30.05 35.46
C VAL A 364 22.14 31.27 34.53
N LEU A 365 21.94 32.46 35.11
CA LEU A 365 21.93 33.76 34.43
C LEU A 365 23.17 34.60 34.77
N ASP A 366 24.37 34.01 34.59
CA ASP A 366 25.62 34.76 34.54
C ASP A 366 25.75 35.53 33.20
N GLU A 367 26.86 36.23 32.96
CA GLU A 367 27.09 37.00 31.73
C GLU A 367 26.95 36.14 30.45
N ALA A 368 27.41 34.88 30.49
CA ALA A 368 27.25 33.93 29.39
C ALA A 368 25.78 33.46 29.23
N GLY A 369 25.02 33.37 30.33
CA GLY A 369 23.61 33.05 30.33
C GLY A 369 22.77 34.17 29.71
N LEU A 370 23.08 35.43 30.02
CA LEU A 370 22.45 36.59 29.39
C LEU A 370 22.71 36.62 27.87
N ARG A 371 23.93 36.30 27.44
CA ARG A 371 24.26 36.15 26.00
C ARG A 371 23.45 35.03 25.33
N LEU A 372 23.31 33.87 25.99
CA LEU A 372 22.52 32.76 25.46
C LEU A 372 21.03 33.09 25.38
N LEU A 373 20.47 33.79 26.38
CA LEU A 373 19.08 34.23 26.37
C LEU A 373 18.82 35.25 25.24
N ALA A 374 19.74 36.18 25.03
CA ALA A 374 19.70 37.12 23.92
C ALA A 374 19.81 36.41 22.56
N ARG A 375 20.68 35.40 22.44
CA ARG A 375 20.83 34.57 21.22
C ARG A 375 19.57 33.74 20.96
N LEU A 376 19.01 33.08 21.98
CA LEU A 376 17.77 32.31 21.87
C LEU A 376 16.62 33.15 21.33
N HIS A 377 16.48 34.41 21.75
CA HIS A 377 15.36 35.27 21.38
C HIS A 377 15.61 36.20 20.18
N GLY A 378 16.86 36.62 19.95
CA GLY A 378 17.22 37.67 18.99
C GLY A 378 18.03 37.24 17.76
N ARG A 379 18.35 35.95 17.60
CA ARG A 379 19.13 35.44 16.44
C ARG A 379 18.36 34.35 15.66
N ALA A 380 18.82 34.06 14.44
CA ALA A 380 18.15 33.15 13.51
C ALA A 380 18.21 31.68 13.95
N ASP A 381 19.35 31.24 14.48
CA ASP A 381 19.54 29.92 15.10
C ASP A 381 18.65 29.74 16.34
N GLY A 382 18.53 30.79 17.17
CA GLY A 382 17.56 30.86 18.26
C GLY A 382 16.12 30.72 17.77
N ALA A 383 15.73 31.45 16.73
CA ALA A 383 14.41 31.32 16.11
C ALA A 383 14.14 29.90 15.58
N PHE A 384 15.14 29.25 14.98
CA PHE A 384 15.05 27.87 14.53
C PHE A 384 14.85 26.89 15.69
N VAL A 385 15.61 27.02 16.78
CA VAL A 385 15.41 26.19 17.99
C VAL A 385 13.99 26.37 18.56
N ARG A 386 13.50 27.61 18.66
CA ARG A 386 12.12 27.89 19.11
C ARG A 386 11.09 27.23 18.20
N GLU A 387 11.30 27.27 16.89
CA GLU A 387 10.43 26.63 15.91
C GLU A 387 10.42 25.09 16.06
N GLN A 388 11.60 24.47 16.27
CA GLN A 388 11.66 23.03 16.54
C GLN A 388 10.94 22.65 17.83
N VAL A 389 11.05 23.47 18.88
CA VAL A 389 10.31 23.29 20.14
C VAL A 389 8.80 23.42 19.92
N ARG A 390 8.36 24.41 19.15
CA ARG A 390 6.95 24.61 18.79
C ARG A 390 6.38 23.40 18.05
N VAL A 391 7.11 22.86 17.07
CA VAL A 391 6.74 21.64 16.35
C VAL A 391 6.63 20.45 17.30
N PHE A 392 7.64 20.23 18.15
CA PHE A 392 7.66 19.14 19.13
C PHE A 392 6.46 19.20 20.09
N ASN A 393 6.18 20.39 20.65
CA ASN A 393 5.10 20.59 21.59
C ASN A 393 3.71 20.46 20.93
N GLY A 394 3.55 20.97 19.71
CA GLY A 394 2.31 20.85 18.94
C GLY A 394 1.91 19.40 18.60
N GLU A 395 2.88 18.50 18.53
CA GLU A 395 2.65 17.06 18.34
C GLU A 395 2.34 16.31 19.64
N ARG A 396 2.40 16.94 20.82
CA ARG A 396 2.09 16.27 22.11
C ARG A 396 0.71 16.57 22.68
N ARG A 397 0.09 17.68 22.28
CA ARG A 397 -1.23 18.08 22.77
C ARG A 397 -2.07 18.66 21.65
N LEU A 398 -2.93 17.83 21.08
CA LEU A 398 -3.90 18.24 20.09
C LEU A 398 -5.26 18.46 20.74
N LEU A 399 -5.74 19.70 20.66
CA LEU A 399 -7.16 20.02 20.74
C LEU A 399 -7.48 20.84 19.51
N ALA A 400 -8.34 20.31 18.65
CA ALA A 400 -8.80 21.00 17.46
C ALA A 400 -10.32 20.87 17.31
N TRP A 401 -10.94 21.84 16.64
CA TRP A 401 -12.35 21.84 16.34
C TRP A 401 -12.64 22.49 15.00
N ARG A 402 -13.78 22.15 14.40
CA ARG A 402 -14.30 22.76 13.18
C ARG A 402 -15.81 22.65 13.10
N LEU A 403 -16.42 23.53 12.31
CA LEU A 403 -17.87 23.67 12.17
C LEU A 403 -18.33 23.25 10.78
N ARG A 404 -19.65 23.06 10.61
CA ARG A 404 -20.25 23.03 9.27
C ARG A 404 -20.08 24.39 8.55
N PRO A 405 -19.84 24.41 7.23
CA PRO A 405 -19.83 25.64 6.44
C PRO A 405 -21.15 26.41 6.62
N GLY A 406 -21.07 27.74 6.74
CA GLY A 406 -22.23 28.61 6.99
C GLY A 406 -22.55 28.87 8.47
N ALA A 407 -21.89 28.17 9.40
CA ALA A 407 -21.89 28.53 10.82
C ALA A 407 -20.78 29.56 11.12
N ASP A 408 -21.06 30.54 11.98
CA ASP A 408 -20.13 31.63 12.27
C ASP A 408 -18.96 31.16 13.16
N ALA A 409 -17.83 30.84 12.55
CA ALA A 409 -16.64 30.31 13.22
C ALA A 409 -15.91 31.32 14.12
N ALA A 410 -16.12 32.63 13.94
CA ALA A 410 -15.45 33.69 14.70
C ALA A 410 -15.92 33.76 16.17
N SER A 411 -17.05 33.13 16.47
CA SER A 411 -17.70 33.15 17.79
C SER A 411 -17.15 32.15 18.82
N TRP A 412 -16.28 31.21 18.39
CA TRP A 412 -15.64 30.22 19.26
C TRP A 412 -14.24 30.66 19.73
N GLN A 413 -14.00 30.57 21.03
CA GLN A 413 -12.71 30.84 21.69
C GLN A 413 -12.30 29.65 22.55
N ALA A 414 -10.99 29.36 22.60
CA ALA A 414 -10.43 28.33 23.47
C ALA A 414 -9.75 28.98 24.68
N TYR A 415 -10.00 28.46 25.87
CA TYR A 415 -9.38 28.89 27.12
C TYR A 415 -8.64 27.71 27.74
N ALA A 416 -7.32 27.82 27.86
CA ALA A 416 -6.49 26.83 28.55
C ALA A 416 -5.95 27.48 29.83
N GLY A 417 -6.55 27.15 30.99
CA GLY A 417 -6.35 27.94 32.21
C GLY A 417 -7.17 29.24 32.22
N PRO A 418 -6.68 30.31 32.87
CA PRO A 418 -7.45 31.55 33.04
C PRO A 418 -7.47 32.46 31.81
N ALA A 419 -6.57 32.25 30.84
CA ALA A 419 -6.42 33.09 29.66
C ALA A 419 -6.93 32.41 28.38
N ALA A 420 -7.31 33.22 27.39
CA ALA A 420 -7.59 32.76 26.04
C ALA A 420 -6.32 32.18 25.42
N ALA A 421 -6.42 30.98 24.86
CA ALA A 421 -5.31 30.31 24.20
C ALA A 421 -5.20 30.79 22.75
N ALA A 422 -3.96 31.01 22.29
CA ALA A 422 -3.70 31.29 20.88
C ALA A 422 -4.19 30.13 20.00
N THR A 423 -4.77 30.44 18.84
CA THR A 423 -5.29 29.43 17.91
C THR A 423 -4.55 29.44 16.58
N ALA A 424 -4.47 28.28 15.92
CA ALA A 424 -3.92 28.12 14.58
C ALA A 424 -4.83 27.24 13.72
N GLU A 425 -4.77 27.40 12.40
CA GLU A 425 -5.56 26.58 11.46
C GLU A 425 -4.80 25.34 10.96
N ALA A 426 -3.47 25.43 10.88
CA ALA A 426 -2.64 24.32 10.42
C ALA A 426 -2.60 23.18 11.45
N MET A 427 -3.14 22.03 11.08
CA MET A 427 -3.04 20.79 11.85
C MET A 427 -1.63 20.19 11.76
N PRO A 428 -1.12 19.54 12.83
CA PRO A 428 0.10 18.74 12.72
C PRO A 428 -0.08 17.61 11.70
N LEU A 429 0.94 17.30 10.89
CA LEU A 429 0.90 16.23 9.88
C LEU A 429 0.39 14.90 10.45
N GLY A 430 0.81 14.56 11.68
CA GLY A 430 0.38 13.33 12.36
C GLY A 430 -1.14 13.25 12.63
N ALA A 431 -1.84 14.38 12.68
CA ALA A 431 -3.29 14.40 12.92
C ALA A 431 -4.10 13.79 11.77
N ALA A 432 -3.57 13.77 10.54
CA ALA A 432 -4.21 13.08 9.43
C ALA A 432 -4.40 11.56 9.70
N ARG A 433 -3.61 10.97 10.62
CA ARG A 433 -3.73 9.56 11.03
C ARG A 433 -4.93 9.29 11.95
N LEU A 434 -5.64 10.32 12.42
CA LEU A 434 -6.88 10.17 13.19
C LEU A 434 -8.05 9.70 12.32
N PHE A 435 -7.91 9.81 11.00
CA PHE A 435 -8.96 9.46 10.07
C PHE A 435 -8.53 8.29 9.18
N ASP A 436 -9.45 7.37 8.90
CA ASP A 436 -9.30 6.35 7.87
C ASP A 436 -9.70 6.87 6.49
N ARG A 437 -10.46 7.97 6.44
CA ARG A 437 -10.84 8.74 5.25
C ARG A 437 -10.90 10.23 5.60
N LEU A 438 -10.61 11.10 4.63
CA LEU A 438 -10.71 12.54 4.87
C LEU A 438 -12.17 12.95 5.15
N PRO A 439 -12.49 13.56 6.30
CA PRO A 439 -13.87 13.93 6.59
C PRO A 439 -14.29 15.21 5.87
N GLN A 440 -15.45 15.18 5.21
CA GLN A 440 -15.90 16.17 4.21
C GLN A 440 -17.04 17.06 4.70
N GLY A 441 -17.24 18.20 4.03
CA GLY A 441 -18.35 19.11 4.30
C GLY A 441 -18.22 19.86 5.63
N TRP A 442 -16.98 20.09 6.06
CA TRP A 442 -16.59 20.84 7.26
C TRP A 442 -15.71 22.03 6.86
N ALA A 443 -15.79 23.11 7.63
CA ALA A 443 -14.89 24.25 7.52
C ALA A 443 -13.45 23.87 7.94
N PRO A 444 -12.45 24.72 7.65
CA PRO A 444 -11.07 24.49 8.10
C PRO A 444 -10.97 24.28 9.63
N TRP A 445 -9.97 23.50 10.05
CA TRP A 445 -9.69 23.29 11.47
C TRP A 445 -9.26 24.57 12.17
N ARG A 446 -9.61 24.68 13.45
CA ARG A 446 -8.97 25.57 14.42
C ARG A 446 -8.42 24.70 15.54
N ARG A 447 -7.21 25.00 16.03
CA ARG A 447 -6.60 24.28 17.14
C ARG A 447 -5.97 25.22 18.15
N VAL A 448 -5.78 24.73 19.37
CA VAL A 448 -4.90 25.39 20.35
C VAL A 448 -3.46 25.35 19.82
N ALA A 449 -2.88 26.53 19.60
CA ALA A 449 -1.54 26.71 19.06
C ALA A 449 -0.46 26.48 20.13
N GLU A 450 -0.69 27.04 21.32
CA GLU A 450 0.22 27.04 22.46
C GLU A 450 -0.54 26.66 23.74
N TRP A 451 0.03 25.75 24.52
CA TRP A 451 -0.55 25.29 25.78
C TRP A 451 0.16 25.94 26.96
N PRO A 452 -0.57 26.64 27.85
CA PRO A 452 0.00 27.19 29.07
C PRO A 452 0.52 26.10 30.02
N ASP A 453 1.52 26.45 30.82
CA ASP A 453 2.16 25.55 31.78
C ASP A 453 1.11 24.94 32.73
N GLY A 454 1.07 23.60 32.82
CA GLY A 454 0.20 22.86 33.74
C GLY A 454 -1.26 22.70 33.30
N ALA A 455 -1.71 23.34 32.22
CA ALA A 455 -3.09 23.22 31.76
C ALA A 455 -3.41 21.80 31.25
N ALA A 456 -4.15 20.98 32.00
CA ALA A 456 -4.48 19.60 31.59
C ALA A 456 -5.70 19.50 30.65
N THR A 457 -6.55 20.52 30.65
CA THR A 457 -7.78 20.62 29.86
C THR A 457 -7.94 22.05 29.32
N ALA A 458 -8.81 22.22 28.33
CA ALA A 458 -9.24 23.53 27.85
C ALA A 458 -10.77 23.61 27.76
N ARG A 459 -11.30 24.83 27.79
CA ARG A 459 -12.72 25.13 27.58
C ARG A 459 -12.89 25.77 26.20
N LEU A 460 -13.73 25.18 25.36
CA LEU A 460 -14.22 25.80 24.13
C LEU A 460 -15.48 26.58 24.47
N VAL A 461 -15.46 27.89 24.26
CA VAL A 461 -16.54 28.80 24.60
C VAL A 461 -17.07 29.43 23.31
N LEU A 462 -18.36 29.24 23.06
CA LEU A 462 -19.12 29.94 22.04
C LEU A 462 -19.88 31.09 22.70
N SER A 463 -19.62 32.32 22.28
CA SER A 463 -20.43 33.48 22.69
C SER A 463 -21.55 33.73 21.69
N LEU A 464 -22.79 33.81 22.16
CA LEU A 464 -23.96 34.07 21.33
C LEU A 464 -24.30 35.57 21.34
N ALA A 465 -24.40 36.18 20.16
CA ALA A 465 -24.71 37.61 20.02
C ALA A 465 -26.09 37.98 20.59
N ARG A 466 -27.02 37.02 20.66
CA ARG A 466 -28.35 37.14 21.29
C ARG A 466 -28.61 35.88 22.13
N PRO A 467 -29.45 35.95 23.19
CA PRO A 467 -29.86 34.75 23.92
C PRO A 467 -30.45 33.72 22.97
N ALA A 468 -30.09 32.45 23.15
CA ALA A 468 -30.61 31.35 22.35
C ALA A 468 -32.14 31.24 22.48
N SER A 469 -32.81 31.02 21.35
CA SER A 469 -34.24 30.74 21.27
C SER A 469 -34.59 29.32 21.69
N GLY A 470 -33.63 28.39 21.56
CA GLY A 470 -33.77 26.95 21.85
C GLY A 470 -33.96 26.08 20.60
N ASP A 471 -34.18 26.70 19.44
CA ASP A 471 -34.39 26.01 18.16
C ASP A 471 -33.09 25.92 17.33
N GLU A 472 -32.03 26.60 17.77
CA GLU A 472 -30.73 26.59 17.09
C GLU A 472 -30.07 25.20 17.13
N ARG A 473 -29.32 24.89 16.07
CA ARG A 473 -28.50 23.68 16.00
C ARG A 473 -27.07 24.06 15.68
N ILE A 474 -26.14 23.56 16.49
CA ILE A 474 -24.71 23.75 16.29
C ILE A 474 -24.08 22.40 15.98
N GLU A 475 -23.49 22.27 14.80
CA GLU A 475 -22.73 21.10 14.39
C GLU A 475 -21.23 21.36 14.52
N LEU A 476 -20.56 20.58 15.36
CA LEU A 476 -19.15 20.75 15.72
C LEU A 476 -18.42 19.41 15.66
N MET A 477 -17.28 19.37 14.98
CA MET A 477 -16.35 18.24 15.07
C MET A 477 -15.19 18.64 15.99
N VAL A 478 -14.87 17.81 16.98
CA VAL A 478 -13.81 18.05 17.97
C VAL A 478 -12.82 16.89 17.94
N ALA A 479 -11.54 17.19 17.73
CA ALA A 479 -10.42 16.28 17.99
C ALA A 479 -9.86 16.57 19.39
N GLY A 480 -10.20 15.70 20.33
CA GLY A 480 -10.03 15.89 21.77
C GLY A 480 -11.09 15.10 22.55
N ARG A 481 -10.78 14.72 23.78
CA ARG A 481 -11.72 13.99 24.63
C ARG A 481 -12.71 14.98 25.24
N VAL A 482 -13.93 14.98 24.71
CA VAL A 482 -15.03 15.84 25.14
C VAL A 482 -15.50 15.43 26.53
N GLY A 483 -15.56 16.40 27.44
CA GLY A 483 -16.07 16.29 28.80
C GLY A 483 -17.42 16.97 28.97
N ALA A 484 -17.58 17.75 30.04
CA ALA A 484 -18.84 18.45 30.35
C ALA A 484 -19.20 19.50 29.29
N ILE A 485 -20.51 19.60 28.98
CA ILE A 485 -21.11 20.60 28.11
C ILE A 485 -22.10 21.42 28.94
N ALA A 486 -21.97 22.75 28.92
CA ALA A 486 -22.87 23.68 29.60
C ALA A 486 -23.47 24.69 28.61
N GLY A 487 -24.69 25.15 28.87
CA GLY A 487 -25.42 26.09 28.00
C GLY A 487 -26.04 25.46 26.75
N ALA A 488 -25.83 24.17 26.50
CA ALA A 488 -26.44 23.41 25.41
C ALA A 488 -26.68 21.94 25.78
N ALA A 489 -27.68 21.32 25.16
CA ALA A 489 -27.93 19.88 25.25
C ALA A 489 -27.37 19.15 24.01
N PRO A 490 -26.68 18.00 24.16
CA PRO A 490 -26.27 17.20 23.03
C PRO A 490 -27.49 16.45 22.44
N LEU A 491 -27.85 16.79 21.21
CA LEU A 491 -28.90 16.09 20.45
C LEU A 491 -28.39 14.79 19.82
N ALA A 492 -27.15 14.81 19.33
CA ALA A 492 -26.49 13.64 18.77
C ALA A 492 -24.98 13.72 18.99
N THR A 493 -24.36 12.57 19.22
CA THR A 493 -22.90 12.45 19.34
C THR A 493 -22.44 11.23 18.57
N HIS A 494 -21.56 11.41 17.59
CA HIS A 494 -21.04 10.33 16.77
C HIS A 494 -19.51 10.26 16.90
N PRO A 495 -18.93 9.06 17.14
CA PRO A 495 -17.49 8.88 17.07
C PRO A 495 -17.02 9.07 15.62
N ALA A 496 -15.95 9.83 15.43
CA ALA A 496 -15.37 10.14 14.13
C ALA A 496 -13.88 9.76 14.00
N CYS A 497 -13.30 9.13 15.04
CA CYS A 497 -11.93 8.63 14.97
C CYS A 497 -11.93 7.21 14.38
N GLY A 498 -11.56 7.10 13.11
CA GLY A 498 -11.45 5.82 12.39
C GLY A 498 -10.01 5.42 12.03
N GLY A 499 -9.06 6.35 12.14
CA GLY A 499 -7.69 6.18 11.69
C GLY A 499 -6.81 5.36 12.63
N ARG A 500 -5.62 5.01 12.13
CA ARG A 500 -4.65 4.14 12.83
C ARG A 500 -4.02 4.76 14.08
N ALA A 501 -4.11 6.08 14.25
CA ALA A 501 -3.64 6.77 15.44
C ALA A 501 -4.68 6.77 16.58
N CYS A 502 -5.96 6.47 16.28
CA CYS A 502 -7.02 6.45 17.29
C CYS A 502 -6.75 5.40 18.36
N ARG A 503 -6.80 5.81 19.64
CA ARG A 503 -6.78 4.89 20.77
C ARG A 503 -8.19 4.49 21.14
N GLN A 504 -9.12 5.43 21.01
CA GLN A 504 -10.55 5.23 21.20
C GLN A 504 -11.30 5.84 20.02
N ARG A 505 -12.48 5.27 19.67
CA ARG A 505 -13.27 5.76 18.53
C ARG A 505 -13.77 7.20 18.72
N ASP A 506 -13.79 7.65 19.97
CA ASP A 506 -14.29 8.94 20.41
C ASP A 506 -13.19 9.96 20.76
N ASP A 507 -11.93 9.66 20.40
CA ASP A 507 -10.83 10.66 20.39
C ASP A 507 -11.16 11.83 19.43
N VAL A 508 -12.01 11.58 18.42
CA VAL A 508 -12.66 12.60 17.61
C VAL A 508 -14.17 12.37 17.68
N ARG A 509 -14.95 13.43 17.89
CA ARG A 509 -16.42 13.38 17.97
C ARG A 509 -17.05 14.42 17.05
N GLU A 510 -18.13 14.02 16.38
CA GLU A 510 -19.11 14.93 15.81
C GLU A 510 -20.22 15.14 16.82
N LEU A 511 -20.54 16.41 17.10
CA LEU A 511 -21.52 16.85 18.08
C LEU A 511 -22.59 17.67 17.36
N VAL A 512 -23.86 17.36 17.66
CA VAL A 512 -25.00 18.22 17.33
C VAL A 512 -25.55 18.76 18.64
N LEU A 513 -25.43 20.06 18.86
CA LEU A 513 -25.81 20.72 20.12
C LEU A 513 -27.03 21.62 19.89
N ALA A 514 -27.98 21.57 20.82
CA ALA A 514 -29.08 22.54 20.92
C ALA A 514 -28.80 23.48 22.11
N PRO A 515 -28.50 24.77 21.87
CA PRO A 515 -28.41 25.76 22.93
C PRO A 515 -29.66 25.77 23.80
N GLN A 516 -29.48 25.89 25.11
CA GLN A 516 -30.61 26.01 26.03
C GLN A 516 -31.27 27.38 25.86
N ARG A 517 -32.60 27.44 25.91
CA ARG A 517 -33.33 28.72 25.79
C ARG A 517 -32.83 29.73 26.82
N GLY A 518 -32.47 30.93 26.36
CA GLY A 518 -31.91 32.00 27.18
C GLY A 518 -30.39 31.93 27.41
N ALA A 519 -29.71 30.86 26.98
CA ALA A 519 -28.26 30.77 27.07
C ALA A 519 -27.59 31.86 26.23
N ARG A 520 -26.56 32.49 26.80
CA ARG A 520 -25.70 33.46 26.09
C ARG A 520 -24.34 32.87 25.72
N GLU A 521 -24.00 31.72 26.29
CA GLU A 521 -22.77 31.01 26.00
C GLU A 521 -22.99 29.50 25.98
N VAL A 522 -22.17 28.80 25.20
CA VAL A 522 -22.03 27.34 25.24
C VAL A 522 -20.59 27.02 25.58
N VAL A 523 -20.38 26.19 26.61
CA VAL A 523 -19.04 25.84 27.11
C VAL A 523 -18.83 24.33 27.03
N ILE A 524 -17.74 23.91 26.38
CA ILE A 524 -17.35 22.52 26.27
C ILE A 524 -15.97 22.33 26.91
N SER A 525 -15.90 21.50 27.95
CA SER A 525 -14.61 21.08 28.51
C SER A 525 -14.00 19.99 27.63
N VAL A 526 -12.74 20.12 27.23
CA VAL A 526 -12.06 19.16 26.34
C VAL A 526 -10.64 18.88 26.86
N ALA A 527 -10.29 17.60 26.97
CA ALA A 527 -8.92 17.18 27.24
C ALA A 527 -8.17 16.91 25.90
N PRO A 528 -6.93 17.39 25.73
CA PRO A 528 -6.18 17.20 24.50
C PRO A 528 -5.78 15.73 24.27
N LEU A 529 -5.56 15.38 23.01
CA LEU A 529 -4.97 14.13 22.57
C LEU A 529 -3.43 14.20 22.58
N ASP A 530 -2.78 13.10 22.95
CA ASP A 530 -1.32 12.95 22.84
C ASP A 530 -0.94 12.32 21.50
N LEU A 531 -0.80 13.17 20.47
CA LEU A 531 -0.51 12.72 19.10
C LEU A 531 0.82 11.95 19.02
N ALA A 532 1.86 12.34 19.75
CA ALA A 532 3.16 11.67 19.74
C ALA A 532 3.04 10.23 20.26
N ALA A 533 2.27 10.02 21.33
CA ALA A 533 2.02 8.69 21.86
C ALA A 533 1.02 7.87 21.00
N MET A 534 0.26 8.53 20.12
CA MET A 534 -0.68 7.90 19.17
C MET A 534 -0.05 7.55 17.82
N SER A 535 0.94 8.32 17.37
CA SER A 535 1.53 8.22 16.03
C SER A 535 2.81 7.36 15.96
N GLY A 536 3.40 7.03 17.11
CA GLY A 536 4.59 6.18 17.22
C GLY A 536 5.92 6.88 16.89
N ASN A 537 7.05 6.22 17.13
CA ASN A 537 8.39 6.83 17.04
C ASN A 537 8.93 7.04 15.61
N GLY A 538 8.18 6.66 14.57
CA GLY A 538 8.62 6.67 13.17
C GLY A 538 8.95 8.07 12.65
N ASP A 539 8.07 9.04 12.88
CA ASP A 539 8.26 10.42 12.41
C ASP A 539 9.35 11.16 13.19
N ALA A 540 9.56 10.77 14.45
CA ALA A 540 10.60 11.36 15.30
C ALA A 540 12.01 11.17 14.69
N ALA A 541 12.22 10.17 13.84
CA ALA A 541 13.49 9.97 13.13
C ALA A 541 13.83 11.10 12.15
N TYR A 542 12.84 11.91 11.78
CA TYR A 542 12.97 13.06 10.89
C TYR A 542 12.76 14.39 11.62
N ARG A 543 12.98 14.42 12.94
CA ARG A 543 12.90 15.62 13.79
C ARG A 543 14.25 15.93 14.42
N HIS A 544 14.54 17.22 14.57
CA HIS A 544 15.72 17.67 15.30
C HIS A 544 15.61 17.40 16.80
N LEU A 545 14.41 17.42 17.39
CA LEU A 545 14.22 17.18 18.82
C LEU A 545 13.66 15.79 19.08
N ARG A 546 14.31 15.02 19.97
CA ARG A 546 13.84 13.70 20.43
C ARG A 546 14.05 13.54 21.92
N VAL A 547 13.26 12.65 22.52
CA VAL A 547 13.48 12.17 23.90
C VAL A 547 14.16 10.81 23.83
N LYS A 548 15.41 10.73 24.26
CA LYS A 548 16.21 9.50 24.33
C LYS A 548 16.50 9.21 25.81
N ASP A 549 16.11 8.02 26.27
CA ASP A 549 16.31 7.59 27.67
C ASP A 549 15.79 8.63 28.70
N GLY A 550 14.64 9.25 28.40
CA GLY A 550 14.01 10.28 29.24
C GLY A 550 14.65 11.67 29.17
N ARG A 551 15.67 11.88 28.32
CA ARG A 551 16.38 13.16 28.16
C ARG A 551 16.16 13.74 26.76
N LEU A 552 16.13 15.06 26.68
CA LEU A 552 16.08 15.77 25.39
C LEU A 552 17.43 15.66 24.69
N ALA A 553 17.40 15.39 23.39
CA ALA A 553 18.58 15.33 22.54
C ALA A 553 18.32 16.01 21.21
N TRP A 554 19.33 16.73 20.71
CA TRP A 554 19.35 17.23 19.34
C TRP A 554 19.82 16.13 18.40
N GLN A 555 19.03 15.86 17.37
CA GLN A 555 19.39 14.99 16.27
C GLN A 555 19.82 15.86 15.09
N ALA A 556 21.05 15.68 14.62
CA ALA A 556 21.46 16.23 13.34
C ALA A 556 20.64 15.57 12.24
N LEU A 557 19.77 16.36 11.59
CA LEU A 557 19.12 15.92 10.36
C LEU A 557 20.07 16.21 9.20
N PRO A 558 20.24 15.26 8.28
CA PRO A 558 21.02 15.49 7.08
C PRO A 558 20.36 16.64 6.31
N ARG A 559 21.07 17.75 6.14
CA ARG A 559 20.67 18.76 5.15
C ARG A 559 20.78 18.05 3.80
N PRO A 560 19.67 17.83 3.07
CA PRO A 560 19.85 17.45 1.69
C PRO A 560 20.68 18.57 1.05
N GLN A 561 21.79 18.23 0.39
CA GLN A 561 22.33 19.07 -0.68
C GLN A 561 21.28 19.07 -1.80
N ARG A 562 20.12 19.65 -1.53
CA ARG A 562 19.16 19.98 -2.56
C ARG A 562 19.75 21.24 -3.18
N ALA A 563 20.12 21.13 -4.46
CA ALA A 563 20.00 22.28 -5.34
C ALA A 563 18.66 22.95 -5.00
N VAL A 564 18.67 24.26 -4.74
CA VAL A 564 17.44 25.03 -4.52
C VAL A 564 16.47 24.58 -5.61
N PRO A 565 15.31 23.97 -5.27
CA PRO A 565 14.41 23.49 -6.30
C PRO A 565 14.09 24.67 -7.19
N ALA A 566 14.38 24.52 -8.49
CA ALA A 566 14.04 25.53 -9.47
C ALA A 566 12.53 25.81 -9.32
N PRO A 567 12.11 27.09 -9.43
CA PRO A 567 10.70 27.41 -9.36
C PRO A 567 9.93 26.56 -10.39
N PRO A 568 8.75 26.02 -10.03
CA PRO A 568 8.00 25.15 -10.91
C PRO A 568 7.69 25.90 -12.22
N VAL A 569 7.98 25.23 -13.34
CA VAL A 569 7.78 25.79 -14.67
C VAL A 569 6.28 25.75 -15.00
N PRO A 570 5.69 26.81 -15.57
CA PRO A 570 4.30 26.78 -16.00
C PRO A 570 4.04 25.65 -17.01
N VAL A 571 2.86 25.02 -16.95
CA VAL A 571 2.47 23.91 -17.82
C VAL A 571 1.15 24.24 -18.51
N ARG A 572 1.03 23.87 -19.78
CA ARG A 572 -0.22 23.84 -20.55
C ARG A 572 -0.50 22.42 -21.01
N LEU A 573 -1.72 21.92 -20.76
CA LEU A 573 -2.16 20.60 -21.21
C LEU A 573 -3.34 20.74 -22.16
N ALA A 574 -3.31 19.99 -23.25
CA ALA A 574 -4.42 19.83 -24.18
C ALA A 574 -4.82 18.35 -24.32
N ASP A 575 -6.06 18.11 -24.74
CA ASP A 575 -6.53 16.78 -25.14
C ASP A 575 -6.01 16.43 -26.54
N ARG A 576 -6.30 15.22 -27.02
CA ARG A 576 -5.78 14.72 -28.29
C ARG A 576 -6.21 15.54 -29.52
N HIS A 577 -7.27 16.35 -29.40
CA HIS A 577 -7.81 17.20 -30.46
C HIS A 577 -7.44 18.67 -30.25
N GLY A 578 -6.62 18.98 -29.24
CA GLY A 578 -6.15 20.32 -28.94
C GLY A 578 -7.06 21.11 -27.98
N ALA A 579 -8.10 20.51 -27.42
CA ALA A 579 -8.96 21.19 -26.44
C ALA A 579 -8.18 21.43 -25.13
N PRO A 580 -8.24 22.64 -24.53
CA PRO A 580 -7.47 22.95 -23.33
C PRO A 580 -7.98 22.16 -22.13
N LEU A 581 -7.06 21.46 -21.46
CA LEU A 581 -7.32 20.67 -20.24
C LEU A 581 -6.82 21.38 -18.98
N TRP A 582 -5.66 22.04 -19.06
CA TRP A 582 -5.02 22.73 -17.94
C TRP A 582 -4.29 23.97 -18.43
N GLU A 583 -4.65 25.13 -17.87
CA GLU A 583 -4.02 26.42 -18.14
C GLU A 583 -4.07 27.30 -16.88
N ALA A 584 -3.14 28.27 -16.78
CA ALA A 584 -3.08 29.21 -15.67
C ALA A 584 -3.07 28.56 -14.26
N GLY A 585 -2.49 27.36 -14.13
CA GLY A 585 -2.32 26.67 -12.86
C GLY A 585 -3.56 25.92 -12.33
N SER A 586 -4.59 25.70 -13.17
CA SER A 586 -5.76 24.90 -12.80
C SER A 586 -6.36 24.13 -13.98
N ALA A 587 -7.16 23.11 -13.68
CA ALA A 587 -7.90 22.37 -14.69
C ALA A 587 -9.07 23.20 -15.23
N GLY A 588 -9.25 23.21 -16.56
CA GLY A 588 -10.35 23.91 -17.21
C GLY A 588 -11.73 23.41 -16.74
N THR A 589 -12.78 24.22 -16.90
CA THR A 589 -14.13 23.87 -16.45
C THR A 589 -14.66 22.59 -17.11
N ALA A 590 -14.42 22.41 -18.41
CA ALA A 590 -14.80 21.18 -19.12
C ALA A 590 -14.02 19.96 -18.61
N ALA A 591 -12.72 20.09 -18.37
CA ALA A 591 -11.90 19.01 -17.81
C ALA A 591 -12.33 18.63 -16.38
N ARG A 592 -12.67 19.62 -15.53
CA ARG A 592 -13.24 19.37 -14.19
C ARG A 592 -14.59 18.66 -14.26
N ALA A 593 -15.46 19.08 -15.17
CA ALA A 593 -16.76 18.43 -15.40
C ALA A 593 -16.62 17.00 -15.95
N ALA A 594 -15.48 16.67 -16.58
CA ALA A 594 -15.15 15.34 -17.06
C ALA A 594 -14.38 14.47 -16.03
N GLY A 595 -14.34 14.89 -14.76
CA GLY A 595 -13.69 14.15 -13.67
C GLY A 595 -12.15 14.17 -13.70
N LEU A 596 -11.52 15.01 -14.54
CA LEU A 596 -10.06 14.98 -14.76
C LEU A 596 -9.24 15.76 -13.73
N ALA A 597 -9.87 16.45 -12.78
CA ALA A 597 -9.18 17.35 -11.86
C ALA A 597 -8.04 16.65 -11.10
N THR A 598 -8.28 15.50 -10.49
CA THR A 598 -7.25 14.79 -9.72
C THR A 598 -6.13 14.20 -10.59
N LEU A 599 -6.42 13.86 -11.86
CA LEU A 599 -5.41 13.39 -12.82
C LEU A 599 -4.50 14.53 -13.31
N LEU A 600 -5.10 15.64 -13.73
CA LEU A 600 -4.39 16.79 -14.31
C LEU A 600 -3.68 17.63 -13.26
N GLY A 601 -4.32 17.83 -12.10
CA GLY A 601 -3.88 18.68 -11.00
C GLY A 601 -5.06 19.36 -10.32
N LEU A 602 -4.97 19.60 -9.01
CA LEU A 602 -5.92 20.49 -8.33
C LEU A 602 -5.40 21.94 -8.32
N ASN A 603 -4.08 22.08 -8.20
CA ASN A 603 -3.31 23.31 -8.23
C ASN A 603 -1.84 22.98 -8.61
N PRO A 604 -0.95 23.97 -8.77
CA PRO A 604 0.45 23.74 -9.15
C PRO A 604 1.26 22.92 -8.14
N ASP A 605 0.86 22.89 -6.87
CA ASP A 605 1.56 22.15 -5.80
C ASP A 605 1.20 20.66 -5.78
N HIS A 606 0.22 20.21 -6.58
CA HIS A 606 -0.14 18.81 -6.71
C HIS A 606 0.92 18.04 -7.52
N ALA A 607 2.08 17.80 -6.90
CA ALA A 607 3.26 17.24 -7.55
C ALA A 607 2.99 15.90 -8.27
N GLY A 608 2.15 15.02 -7.72
CA GLY A 608 1.85 13.71 -8.32
C GLY A 608 0.94 13.77 -9.56
N SER A 609 0.33 14.91 -9.88
CA SER A 609 -0.54 15.08 -11.05
C SER A 609 0.24 15.23 -12.35
N VAL A 610 -0.41 15.11 -13.51
CA VAL A 610 0.27 15.31 -14.81
C VAL A 610 0.93 16.69 -14.90
N ALA A 611 0.23 17.77 -14.52
CA ALA A 611 0.81 19.11 -14.55
C ALA A 611 1.97 19.24 -13.54
N GLY A 612 1.81 18.72 -12.32
CA GLY A 612 2.86 18.74 -11.30
C GLY A 612 4.08 17.88 -11.66
N MET A 613 3.89 16.82 -12.44
CA MET A 613 4.96 16.00 -12.99
C MET A 613 5.77 16.75 -14.04
N LEU A 614 5.11 17.40 -15.00
CA LEU A 614 5.78 18.15 -16.05
C LEU A 614 6.46 19.41 -15.50
N ALA A 615 5.91 20.05 -14.47
CA ALA A 615 6.51 21.20 -13.81
C ALA A 615 7.85 20.90 -13.12
N ARG A 616 8.19 19.62 -12.87
CA ARG A 616 9.50 19.18 -12.35
C ARG A 616 10.57 19.08 -13.42
N LEU A 617 10.22 19.14 -14.70
CA LEU A 617 11.20 19.08 -15.78
C LEU A 617 12.05 20.35 -15.79
N PRO A 618 13.33 20.24 -16.17
CA PRO A 618 14.16 21.42 -16.35
C PRO A 618 13.65 22.24 -17.54
N SER A 619 13.54 23.55 -17.35
CA SER A 619 13.31 24.51 -18.44
C SER A 619 14.43 25.54 -18.47
N PRO A 620 15.54 25.28 -19.19
CA PRO A 620 16.68 26.19 -19.26
C PRO A 620 16.31 27.58 -19.82
N SER A 621 15.27 27.64 -20.66
CA SER A 621 14.77 28.88 -21.26
C SER A 621 13.69 29.58 -20.42
N GLY A 622 13.24 28.97 -19.31
CA GLY A 622 12.08 29.43 -18.54
C GLY A 622 10.74 29.34 -19.29
N ARG A 623 10.72 28.77 -20.51
CA ARG A 623 9.50 28.61 -21.30
C ARG A 623 8.55 27.61 -20.63
N PRO A 624 7.22 27.87 -20.67
CA PRO A 624 6.23 26.90 -20.25
C PRO A 624 6.33 25.59 -21.03
N HIS A 625 6.14 24.47 -20.35
CA HIS A 625 5.98 23.18 -21.02
C HIS A 625 4.59 23.07 -21.64
N ALA A 626 4.52 22.59 -22.88
CA ALA A 626 3.27 22.33 -23.58
C ALA A 626 3.14 20.83 -23.88
N ALA A 627 2.05 20.21 -23.44
CA ALA A 627 1.83 18.80 -23.63
C ALA A 627 0.41 18.47 -24.12
N THR A 628 0.33 17.40 -24.90
CA THR A 628 -0.92 16.84 -25.41
C THR A 628 -1.12 15.46 -24.79
N LEU A 629 -2.32 15.19 -24.29
CA LEU A 629 -2.69 13.88 -23.77
C LEU A 629 -3.43 13.05 -24.82
N THR A 630 -3.41 11.73 -24.70
CA THR A 630 -4.18 10.83 -25.57
C THR A 630 -5.68 10.86 -25.30
N LEU A 631 -6.10 11.48 -24.19
CA LEU A 631 -7.50 11.58 -23.81
C LEU A 631 -8.31 12.32 -24.86
N ASP A 632 -9.52 11.82 -25.11
CA ASP A 632 -10.57 12.54 -25.82
C ASP A 632 -11.52 13.12 -24.78
N LEU A 633 -11.59 14.45 -24.69
CA LEU A 633 -12.35 15.10 -23.61
C LEU A 633 -13.85 14.78 -23.67
N GLY A 634 -14.43 14.65 -24.86
CA GLY A 634 -15.84 14.32 -25.04
C GLY A 634 -16.16 12.88 -24.64
N LEU A 635 -15.27 11.95 -24.99
CA LEU A 635 -15.37 10.54 -24.58
C LEU A 635 -15.15 10.39 -23.07
N GLN A 636 -14.19 11.11 -22.50
CA GLN A 636 -13.92 11.12 -21.07
C GLN A 636 -15.14 11.62 -20.30
N GLN A 637 -15.77 12.71 -20.73
CA GLN A 637 -16.98 13.25 -20.10
C GLN A 637 -18.14 12.24 -20.14
N LEU A 638 -18.33 11.55 -21.28
CA LEU A 638 -19.34 10.50 -21.40
C LEU A 638 -19.02 9.31 -20.48
N ALA A 639 -17.77 8.86 -20.46
CA ALA A 639 -17.32 7.77 -19.62
C ALA A 639 -17.53 8.07 -18.13
N ASP A 640 -17.20 9.28 -17.69
CA ASP A 640 -17.40 9.74 -16.31
C ASP A 640 -18.89 9.79 -15.93
N ALA A 641 -19.73 10.39 -16.78
CA ALA A 641 -21.17 10.49 -16.53
C ALA A 641 -21.86 9.12 -16.48
N VAL A 642 -21.48 8.20 -17.36
CA VAL A 642 -22.00 6.82 -17.39
C VAL A 642 -21.51 6.03 -16.18
N LEU A 643 -20.23 6.17 -15.81
CA LEU A 643 -19.65 5.50 -14.64
C LEU A 643 -20.31 5.96 -13.34
N ASP A 644 -20.54 7.26 -13.18
CA ASP A 644 -21.27 7.80 -12.05
C ASP A 644 -22.74 7.32 -12.05
N CYS A 645 -23.45 7.45 -13.17
CA CYS A 645 -24.86 7.07 -13.22
C CYS A 645 -25.08 5.57 -12.94
N VAL A 646 -24.44 4.72 -13.73
CA VAL A 646 -24.71 3.27 -13.72
C VAL A 646 -23.86 2.58 -12.66
N GLY A 647 -22.58 2.91 -12.57
CA GLY A 647 -21.65 2.26 -11.64
C GLY A 647 -21.80 2.76 -10.20
N MET A 648 -21.83 4.07 -9.98
CA MET A 648 -21.92 4.61 -8.62
C MET A 648 -23.36 4.58 -8.10
N ARG A 649 -24.31 5.13 -8.87
CA ARG A 649 -25.69 5.37 -8.43
C ARG A 649 -26.67 4.25 -8.78
N ARG A 650 -26.25 3.24 -9.57
CA ARG A 650 -27.13 2.16 -10.09
C ARG A 650 -28.37 2.68 -10.83
N GLY A 651 -28.26 3.85 -11.46
CA GLY A 651 -29.30 4.39 -12.32
C GLY A 651 -29.23 3.83 -13.75
N THR A 652 -30.14 4.32 -14.59
CA THR A 652 -30.17 4.04 -16.03
C THR A 652 -29.72 5.28 -16.78
N TRP A 653 -28.72 5.14 -17.63
CA TRP A 653 -28.30 6.21 -18.55
C TRP A 653 -29.23 6.22 -19.77
N ASP A 654 -29.75 7.38 -20.17
CA ASP A 654 -30.65 7.51 -21.35
C ASP A 654 -29.94 8.02 -22.61
N GLY A 655 -28.64 8.30 -22.53
CA GLY A 655 -27.85 8.93 -23.58
C GLY A 655 -27.37 10.34 -23.23
N ALA A 656 -28.05 11.01 -22.30
CA ALA A 656 -27.72 12.38 -21.86
C ALA A 656 -27.79 12.58 -20.34
N ARG A 657 -28.68 11.88 -19.64
CA ARG A 657 -28.95 12.05 -18.21
C ARG A 657 -29.06 10.71 -17.50
N CYS A 658 -28.88 10.78 -16.18
CA CYS A 658 -29.08 9.64 -15.31
C CYS A 658 -30.52 9.60 -14.77
N GLN A 659 -31.19 8.46 -14.91
CA GLN A 659 -32.53 8.23 -14.41
C GLN A 659 -32.53 7.21 -13.26
N GLY A 660 -33.33 7.44 -12.22
CA GLY A 660 -33.57 6.46 -11.15
C GLY A 660 -32.36 6.09 -10.29
N GLY A 661 -31.27 6.87 -10.32
CA GLY A 661 -30.07 6.62 -9.51
C GLY A 661 -30.29 6.92 -8.02
N ALA A 662 -29.67 6.13 -7.16
CA ALA A 662 -29.65 6.31 -5.71
C ALA A 662 -28.26 6.75 -5.22
N ALA A 663 -28.16 7.23 -3.97
CA ALA A 663 -26.87 7.53 -3.36
C ALA A 663 -26.00 6.25 -3.29
N ALA A 664 -24.72 6.39 -3.65
CA ALA A 664 -23.78 5.27 -3.57
C ALA A 664 -23.52 4.89 -2.09
N PRO A 665 -23.38 3.60 -1.75
CA PRO A 665 -22.91 3.19 -0.44
C PRO A 665 -21.53 3.78 -0.13
N GLY A 666 -21.31 4.17 1.12
CA GLY A 666 -20.07 4.79 1.56
C GLY A 666 -18.84 3.95 1.22
N GLY A 667 -17.83 4.60 0.65
CA GLY A 667 -16.57 3.96 0.22
C GLY A 667 -16.63 3.14 -1.05
N ARG A 668 -17.75 3.14 -1.80
CA ARG A 668 -17.77 2.59 -3.15
C ARG A 668 -16.77 3.34 -4.03
N GLN A 669 -16.06 2.58 -4.86
CA GLN A 669 -15.16 3.08 -5.90
C GLN A 669 -15.54 2.44 -7.23
N ALA A 670 -15.36 3.17 -8.31
CA ALA A 670 -15.53 2.68 -9.67
C ALA A 670 -14.45 3.27 -10.59
N GLY A 671 -14.09 2.53 -11.63
CA GLY A 671 -13.11 2.97 -12.61
C GLY A 671 -13.38 2.35 -13.97
N LEU A 672 -13.19 3.14 -15.02
CA LEU A 672 -13.36 2.74 -16.41
C LEU A 672 -12.16 3.19 -17.24
N VAL A 673 -11.66 2.30 -18.09
CA VAL A 673 -10.66 2.62 -19.12
C VAL A 673 -11.22 2.22 -20.49
N LEU A 674 -10.99 3.07 -21.49
CA LEU A 674 -11.17 2.78 -22.91
C LEU A 674 -9.88 3.18 -23.65
N LEU A 675 -9.31 2.25 -24.41
CA LEU A 675 -8.03 2.43 -25.09
C LEU A 675 -8.06 1.90 -26.53
N ASP A 676 -7.27 2.51 -27.41
CA ASP A 676 -6.99 2.02 -28.76
C ASP A 676 -5.85 0.99 -28.70
N THR A 677 -6.12 -0.25 -29.12
CA THR A 677 -5.15 -1.34 -28.99
C THR A 677 -4.02 -1.26 -30.01
N GLY A 678 -4.21 -0.54 -31.11
CA GLY A 678 -3.23 -0.45 -32.19
C GLY A 678 -2.03 0.43 -31.86
N ASN A 679 -2.25 1.49 -31.08
CA ASN A 679 -1.22 2.47 -30.69
C ASN A 679 -1.03 2.59 -29.16
N GLY A 680 -1.92 2.00 -28.36
CA GLY A 680 -1.87 2.07 -26.90
C GLY A 680 -2.41 3.38 -26.32
N ASP A 681 -3.10 4.21 -27.10
CA ASP A 681 -3.66 5.47 -26.65
C ASP A 681 -4.79 5.23 -25.64
N ILE A 682 -4.65 5.80 -24.44
CA ILE A 682 -5.73 5.83 -23.45
C ILE A 682 -6.69 6.96 -23.85
N LEU A 683 -7.86 6.60 -24.36
CA LEU A 683 -8.85 7.55 -24.87
C LEU A 683 -9.75 8.09 -23.74
N ALA A 684 -10.02 7.27 -22.73
CA ALA A 684 -10.68 7.68 -21.49
C ALA A 684 -10.20 6.85 -20.29
N ALA A 685 -10.08 7.50 -19.13
CA ALA A 685 -9.72 6.91 -17.85
C ALA A 685 -10.56 7.55 -16.73
N ALA A 686 -11.84 7.19 -16.65
CA ALA A 686 -12.78 7.73 -15.67
C ALA A 686 -12.65 7.04 -14.31
N SER A 687 -12.68 7.81 -13.23
CA SER A 687 -12.60 7.32 -11.85
C SER A 687 -13.66 8.01 -11.01
N ALA A 688 -14.47 7.24 -10.28
CA ALA A 688 -15.53 7.77 -9.43
C ALA A 688 -15.45 7.14 -8.04
N ASN A 689 -15.62 7.97 -7.01
CA ASN A 689 -15.64 7.55 -5.61
C ASN A 689 -16.89 8.14 -4.95
N ALA A 690 -17.52 7.40 -4.03
CA ALA A 690 -18.77 7.84 -3.38
C ALA A 690 -18.61 9.16 -2.61
N ASP A 691 -17.38 9.44 -2.20
CA ASP A 691 -17.02 10.53 -1.32
C ASP A 691 -16.21 11.56 -2.14
N ASN A 692 -16.80 12.30 -3.11
CA ASN A 692 -16.17 13.27 -4.05
C ASN A 692 -15.30 14.38 -3.35
N ALA A 693 -14.26 13.99 -2.63
CA ALA A 693 -13.58 14.75 -1.57
C ALA A 693 -12.68 15.83 -2.13
N ALA A 694 -12.03 15.51 -3.25
CA ALA A 694 -10.84 16.21 -3.69
C ALA A 694 -11.16 17.63 -4.18
N SER A 695 -12.35 17.87 -4.71
CA SER A 695 -12.77 19.19 -5.20
C SER A 695 -13.34 20.10 -4.10
N GLN A 696 -13.66 19.56 -2.92
CA GLN A 696 -14.31 20.29 -1.82
C GLN A 696 -13.45 20.42 -0.56
N ALA A 697 -12.36 19.65 -0.45
CA ALA A 697 -11.48 19.69 0.71
C ALA A 697 -10.35 20.70 0.56
N GLU A 698 -9.92 21.27 1.68
CA GLU A 698 -8.76 22.16 1.75
C GLU A 698 -7.49 21.43 1.27
N TRP A 699 -6.72 22.10 0.40
CA TRP A 699 -5.53 21.51 -0.22
C TRP A 699 -4.52 21.01 0.82
N SER A 700 -4.31 21.75 1.91
CA SER A 700 -3.38 21.34 2.97
C SER A 700 -3.80 20.02 3.63
N GLU A 701 -5.10 19.81 3.87
CA GLU A 701 -5.60 18.57 4.45
C GLU A 701 -5.45 17.40 3.48
N LEU A 702 -5.81 17.61 2.21
CA LEU A 702 -5.64 16.61 1.15
C LEU A 702 -4.17 16.20 1.00
N ARG A 703 -3.27 17.17 0.92
CA ARG A 703 -1.81 16.97 0.82
C ARG A 703 -1.29 16.21 2.03
N ASP A 704 -1.69 16.60 3.24
CA ASP A 704 -1.18 15.99 4.46
C ASP A 704 -1.73 14.57 4.65
N PHE A 705 -2.99 14.34 4.29
CA PHE A 705 -3.57 13.00 4.23
C PHE A 705 -2.86 12.12 3.19
N ASP A 706 -2.61 12.64 1.99
CA ASP A 706 -1.89 11.92 0.93
C ASP A 706 -0.46 11.54 1.36
N ARG A 707 0.25 12.43 2.06
CA ARG A 707 1.60 12.13 2.57
C ARG A 707 1.59 11.05 3.66
N VAL A 708 0.52 10.97 4.44
CA VAL A 708 0.39 10.06 5.57
C VAL A 708 -0.20 8.70 5.16
N ASP A 709 -1.12 8.68 4.23
CA ASP A 709 -1.83 7.51 3.74
C ASP A 709 -2.15 7.63 2.24
N PRO A 710 -1.12 7.59 1.38
CA PRO A 710 -1.30 7.87 -0.05
C PRO A 710 -2.19 6.84 -0.74
N ALA A 711 -2.24 5.61 -0.21
CA ALA A 711 -3.03 4.52 -0.76
C ALA A 711 -4.54 4.79 -0.65
N ARG A 712 -4.99 5.39 0.46
CA ARG A 712 -6.40 5.75 0.70
C ARG A 712 -6.74 7.19 0.31
N SER A 713 -5.79 7.90 -0.28
CA SER A 713 -5.96 9.30 -0.67
C SER A 713 -7.08 9.46 -1.72
N PRO A 714 -7.94 10.49 -1.59
CA PRO A 714 -8.94 10.79 -2.61
C PRO A 714 -8.32 11.32 -3.91
N LEU A 715 -7.00 11.54 -3.96
CA LEU A 715 -6.27 11.93 -5.18
C LEU A 715 -5.98 10.73 -6.11
N ARG A 716 -6.22 9.49 -5.65
CA ARG A 716 -5.93 8.28 -6.43
C ARG A 716 -6.93 8.07 -7.57
N GLN A 717 -6.41 7.73 -8.74
CA GLN A 717 -7.20 7.44 -9.94
C GLN A 717 -7.62 5.97 -9.95
N ALA A 718 -8.87 5.65 -9.60
CA ALA A 718 -9.33 4.26 -9.53
C ALA A 718 -9.17 3.47 -10.85
N ALA A 719 -9.16 4.15 -12.01
CA ALA A 719 -8.88 3.56 -13.32
C ALA A 719 -7.43 3.07 -13.51
N LEU A 720 -6.47 3.74 -12.86
CA LEU A 720 -5.03 3.58 -13.10
C LEU A 720 -4.25 3.13 -11.86
N GLN A 721 -4.82 3.30 -10.66
CA GLN A 721 -4.14 3.17 -9.37
C GLN A 721 -5.04 2.44 -8.38
N HIS A 722 -4.42 1.75 -7.42
CA HIS A 722 -5.11 1.01 -6.37
C HIS A 722 -4.26 0.88 -5.10
N ASP A 723 -4.89 0.63 -3.96
CA ASP A 723 -4.27 0.57 -2.64
C ASP A 723 -3.72 -0.81 -2.22
N GLY A 724 -3.97 -1.86 -3.02
CA GLY A 724 -3.54 -3.22 -2.71
C GLY A 724 -4.57 -4.06 -1.94
N GLY A 725 -5.83 -3.61 -1.83
CA GLY A 725 -6.90 -4.33 -1.11
C GLY A 725 -7.69 -5.36 -1.93
N ALA A 726 -8.47 -6.20 -1.23
CA ALA A 726 -9.36 -7.20 -1.84
C ALA A 726 -10.46 -6.58 -2.73
N GLU A 727 -10.82 -5.31 -2.49
CA GLU A 727 -11.74 -4.55 -3.35
C GLU A 727 -11.23 -4.36 -4.79
N ARG A 728 -9.98 -4.74 -5.07
CA ARG A 728 -9.29 -4.56 -6.36
C ARG A 728 -9.02 -5.89 -7.08
N SER A 729 -9.52 -7.00 -6.54
CA SER A 729 -9.39 -8.29 -7.20
C SER A 729 -10.25 -8.35 -8.48
N PRO A 730 -9.67 -8.70 -9.64
CA PRO A 730 -10.38 -8.76 -10.94
C PRO A 730 -11.39 -9.90 -11.03
N GLY A 731 -11.28 -10.90 -10.14
CA GLY A 731 -12.11 -12.11 -10.16
C GLY A 731 -12.02 -12.80 -11.52
N SER A 732 -13.16 -13.35 -11.99
CA SER A 732 -13.19 -14.13 -13.23
C SER A 732 -12.77 -13.39 -14.52
N THR A 733 -12.53 -12.08 -14.51
CA THR A 733 -11.90 -11.41 -15.66
C THR A 733 -10.44 -11.81 -15.85
N PHE A 734 -9.73 -12.18 -14.77
CA PHE A 734 -8.36 -12.69 -14.86
C PHE A 734 -8.25 -14.02 -15.62
N LYS A 735 -9.36 -14.75 -15.80
CA LYS A 735 -9.37 -15.98 -16.59
C LYS A 735 -8.94 -15.77 -18.05
N ILE A 736 -8.95 -14.53 -18.54
CA ILE A 736 -8.33 -14.17 -19.82
C ILE A 736 -6.81 -14.45 -19.77
N VAL A 737 -6.15 -13.99 -18.71
CA VAL A 737 -4.72 -14.23 -18.46
C VAL A 737 -4.45 -15.71 -18.19
N SER A 738 -5.31 -16.35 -17.39
CA SER A 738 -5.21 -17.80 -17.15
C SER A 738 -5.34 -18.60 -18.46
N ALA A 739 -6.28 -18.24 -19.33
CA ALA A 739 -6.47 -18.89 -20.63
C ALA A 739 -5.22 -18.77 -21.52
N LEU A 740 -4.64 -17.58 -21.61
CA LEU A 740 -3.39 -17.37 -22.35
C LEU A 740 -2.21 -18.16 -21.76
N GLY A 741 -2.13 -18.25 -20.43
CA GLY A 741 -1.14 -19.08 -19.74
C GLY A 741 -1.34 -20.58 -19.99
N LEU A 742 -2.59 -21.04 -20.07
CA LEU A 742 -2.92 -22.43 -20.40
C LEU A 742 -2.56 -22.76 -21.86
N GLU A 743 -2.84 -21.85 -22.80
CA GLU A 743 -2.43 -22.01 -24.21
C GLU A 743 -0.89 -22.02 -24.36
N LEU A 744 -0.17 -21.23 -23.54
CA LEU A 744 1.29 -21.30 -23.47
C LEU A 744 1.78 -22.68 -22.98
N ALA A 745 1.11 -23.27 -22.00
CA ALA A 745 1.43 -24.59 -21.49
C ALA A 745 1.08 -25.71 -22.48
N ALA A 746 -0.03 -25.58 -23.22
CA ALA A 746 -0.51 -26.56 -24.18
C ALA A 746 0.47 -26.81 -25.34
N GLN A 747 1.29 -25.81 -25.69
CA GLN A 747 2.38 -25.97 -26.68
C GLN A 747 3.38 -27.09 -26.32
N ARG A 748 3.45 -27.48 -25.05
CA ARG A 748 4.38 -28.50 -24.54
C ARG A 748 3.67 -29.70 -23.91
N ASP A 749 2.34 -29.68 -23.81
CA ASP A 749 1.54 -30.79 -23.27
C ASP A 749 0.34 -31.09 -24.18
N PRO A 750 0.43 -32.15 -25.02
CA PRO A 750 -0.65 -32.56 -25.91
C PRO A 750 -1.97 -32.88 -25.19
N ARG A 751 -1.92 -33.29 -23.92
CA ARG A 751 -3.13 -33.59 -23.13
C ARG A 751 -3.84 -32.30 -22.74
N LEU A 752 -3.07 -31.28 -22.37
CA LEU A 752 -3.62 -29.97 -22.10
C LEU A 752 -4.18 -29.39 -23.40
N GLU A 753 -3.49 -29.51 -24.53
CA GLU A 753 -4.03 -29.09 -25.84
C GLU A 753 -5.36 -29.76 -26.17
N ALA A 754 -5.49 -31.08 -25.94
CA ALA A 754 -6.74 -31.80 -26.10
C ALA A 754 -7.85 -31.33 -25.14
N LEU A 755 -7.50 -31.00 -23.88
CA LEU A 755 -8.44 -30.45 -22.89
C LEU A 755 -8.94 -29.06 -23.31
N LEU A 756 -8.04 -28.18 -23.77
CA LEU A 756 -8.39 -26.84 -24.25
C LEU A 756 -9.26 -26.89 -25.51
N GLY A 757 -8.98 -27.85 -26.41
CA GLY A 757 -9.67 -28.04 -27.68
C GLY A 757 -11.06 -28.68 -27.60
N GLY A 758 -11.53 -29.07 -26.41
CA GLY A 758 -12.85 -29.68 -26.25
C GLY A 758 -12.77 -31.19 -26.03
N MET A 759 -12.59 -31.64 -24.80
CA MET A 759 -12.55 -33.07 -24.48
C MET A 759 -13.96 -33.58 -24.13
N PRO A 760 -14.33 -34.83 -24.47
CA PRO A 760 -15.53 -35.46 -23.92
C PRO A 760 -15.49 -35.46 -22.38
N LEU A 761 -16.63 -35.24 -21.72
CA LEU A 761 -16.68 -35.13 -20.25
C LEU A 761 -16.10 -36.38 -19.55
N ALA A 762 -16.44 -37.57 -20.03
CA ALA A 762 -15.88 -38.83 -19.52
C ALA A 762 -14.35 -38.91 -19.68
N GLY A 763 -13.81 -38.32 -20.76
CA GLY A 763 -12.37 -38.23 -20.98
C GLY A 763 -11.69 -37.31 -19.95
N MET A 764 -12.34 -36.21 -19.57
CA MET A 764 -11.82 -35.33 -18.51
C MET A 764 -11.78 -36.04 -17.15
N ASP A 765 -12.86 -36.73 -16.80
CA ASP A 765 -12.94 -37.48 -15.55
C ASP A 765 -11.90 -38.60 -15.51
N ALA A 766 -11.68 -39.30 -16.65
CA ALA A 766 -10.63 -40.31 -16.78
C ALA A 766 -9.22 -39.70 -16.63
N LEU A 767 -8.96 -38.55 -17.27
CA LEU A 767 -7.67 -37.85 -17.15
C LEU A 767 -7.39 -37.41 -15.70
N ALA A 768 -8.41 -36.89 -15.02
CA ALA A 768 -8.30 -36.51 -13.61
C ALA A 768 -8.03 -37.72 -12.72
N ALA A 769 -8.81 -38.80 -12.87
CA ALA A 769 -8.68 -40.02 -12.09
C ALA A 769 -7.31 -40.68 -12.26
N ALA A 770 -6.80 -40.74 -13.49
CA ALA A 770 -5.49 -41.32 -13.81
C ALA A 770 -4.31 -40.63 -13.10
N ARG A 771 -4.49 -39.39 -12.65
CA ARG A 771 -3.47 -38.61 -11.93
C ARG A 771 -3.85 -38.30 -10.48
N GLY A 772 -4.87 -38.99 -9.96
CA GLY A 772 -5.32 -38.89 -8.57
C GLY A 772 -6.02 -37.57 -8.23
N PHE A 773 -6.41 -36.76 -9.21
CA PHE A 773 -7.13 -35.52 -8.94
C PHE A 773 -8.58 -35.84 -8.56
N ALA A 774 -9.03 -35.31 -7.43
CA ALA A 774 -10.45 -35.33 -7.05
C ALA A 774 -11.28 -34.28 -7.82
N PHE A 775 -11.12 -34.26 -9.14
CA PHE A 775 -11.89 -33.47 -10.10
C PHE A 775 -12.96 -34.35 -10.74
N ARG A 776 -14.13 -33.76 -10.96
CA ARG A 776 -15.30 -34.41 -11.54
C ARG A 776 -16.13 -33.38 -12.29
N THR A 777 -16.53 -33.71 -13.52
CA THR A 777 -17.35 -32.81 -14.37
C THR A 777 -18.77 -32.61 -13.84
N ASP A 778 -19.30 -33.59 -13.10
CA ASP A 778 -20.61 -33.57 -12.45
C ASP A 778 -20.61 -32.92 -11.05
N ALA A 779 -19.45 -32.46 -10.56
CA ALA A 779 -19.33 -31.86 -9.23
C ALA A 779 -19.33 -30.32 -9.26
N PRO A 780 -19.97 -29.66 -8.27
CA PRO A 780 -20.00 -28.20 -8.17
C PRO A 780 -18.71 -27.60 -7.60
N SER A 781 -17.80 -28.43 -7.08
CA SER A 781 -16.57 -27.99 -6.41
C SER A 781 -15.36 -28.83 -6.76
N TYR A 782 -14.18 -28.21 -6.72
CA TYR A 782 -12.88 -28.85 -6.89
C TYR A 782 -11.91 -28.43 -5.79
N PRO A 783 -11.27 -29.37 -5.07
CA PRO A 783 -11.56 -30.82 -5.07
C PRO A 783 -12.99 -31.13 -4.63
N HIS A 784 -13.60 -32.17 -5.19
CA HIS A 784 -14.95 -32.57 -4.83
C HIS A 784 -15.00 -33.42 -3.55
N ALA A 785 -13.93 -34.18 -3.31
CA ALA A 785 -13.77 -35.04 -2.15
C ALA A 785 -12.73 -34.47 -1.17
N GLY A 786 -12.90 -34.79 0.12
CA GLY A 786 -12.02 -34.36 1.21
C GLY A 786 -12.55 -33.16 2.02
N GLY A 787 -12.04 -33.00 3.25
CA GLY A 787 -12.43 -31.91 4.17
C GLY A 787 -11.70 -30.58 3.96
N GLY A 788 -10.88 -30.45 2.91
CA GLY A 788 -9.99 -29.31 2.69
C GLY A 788 -10.62 -28.11 1.99
N ALA A 789 -9.80 -27.07 1.78
CA ALA A 789 -10.16 -25.86 1.06
C ALA A 789 -10.42 -26.16 -0.43
N ARG A 790 -11.55 -25.68 -0.96
CA ARG A 790 -12.06 -25.99 -2.29
C ARG A 790 -12.45 -24.73 -3.06
N ILE A 791 -12.51 -24.85 -4.38
CA ILE A 791 -13.10 -23.86 -5.28
C ILE A 791 -14.49 -24.34 -5.68
N THR A 792 -15.49 -23.46 -5.66
CA THR A 792 -16.85 -23.75 -6.10
C THR A 792 -17.19 -22.97 -7.37
N ASN A 793 -18.03 -23.57 -8.21
CA ASN A 793 -18.67 -22.83 -9.30
C ASN A 793 -19.75 -21.90 -8.74
N PHE A 794 -19.99 -20.79 -9.44
CA PHE A 794 -21.05 -19.86 -9.09
C PHE A 794 -22.41 -20.57 -9.10
N ARG A 795 -23.23 -20.34 -8.05
CA ARG A 795 -24.52 -21.01 -7.81
C ARG A 795 -24.44 -22.54 -7.94
N GLU A 796 -23.31 -23.14 -7.56
CA GLU A 796 -23.08 -24.59 -7.57
C GLU A 796 -23.32 -25.24 -8.95
N GLY A 797 -23.07 -24.48 -10.03
CA GLY A 797 -23.21 -24.98 -11.39
C GLY A 797 -22.26 -26.15 -11.70
N ARG A 798 -22.76 -27.12 -12.48
CA ARG A 798 -22.00 -28.27 -12.98
C ARG A 798 -21.51 -28.04 -14.41
N LEU A 799 -20.39 -28.66 -14.78
CA LEU A 799 -19.78 -28.50 -16.11
C LEU A 799 -20.59 -29.20 -17.20
N ASP A 800 -21.17 -30.36 -16.88
CA ASP A 800 -22.00 -31.16 -17.78
C ASP A 800 -23.15 -30.40 -18.42
N ARG A 801 -23.81 -29.51 -17.66
CA ARG A 801 -24.89 -28.63 -18.16
C ARG A 801 -24.44 -27.57 -19.16
N ARG A 802 -23.12 -27.39 -19.33
CA ARG A 802 -22.50 -26.37 -20.18
C ARG A 802 -21.69 -26.96 -21.33
N ALA A 803 -21.63 -28.29 -21.40
CA ALA A 803 -21.01 -29.00 -22.52
C ALA A 803 -21.82 -28.82 -23.80
N GLN A 804 -21.14 -28.78 -24.93
CA GLN A 804 -21.73 -28.78 -26.27
C GLN A 804 -21.42 -30.15 -26.89
N ASP A 805 -22.46 -30.86 -27.33
CA ASP A 805 -22.35 -32.23 -27.88
C ASP A 805 -21.57 -33.19 -26.98
N GLY A 806 -21.73 -33.05 -25.65
CA GLY A 806 -21.02 -33.85 -24.64
C GLY A 806 -19.53 -33.52 -24.48
N ARG A 807 -19.05 -32.43 -25.09
CA ARG A 807 -17.67 -31.96 -25.03
C ARG A 807 -17.59 -30.58 -24.37
N LEU A 808 -16.46 -30.29 -23.74
CA LEU A 808 -16.21 -28.99 -23.11
C LEU A 808 -14.74 -28.63 -23.28
N GLY A 809 -14.47 -27.38 -23.64
CA GLY A 809 -13.12 -26.85 -23.83
C GLY A 809 -12.97 -25.46 -23.23
N LEU A 810 -11.91 -24.78 -23.65
CA LEU A 810 -11.58 -23.44 -23.15
C LEU A 810 -12.65 -22.40 -23.51
N SER A 811 -13.25 -22.51 -24.70
CA SER A 811 -14.32 -21.61 -25.17
C SER A 811 -15.53 -21.63 -24.24
N GLU A 812 -16.06 -22.81 -23.93
CA GLU A 812 -17.24 -22.96 -23.07
C GLU A 812 -16.89 -22.59 -21.62
N ALA A 813 -15.70 -22.98 -21.15
CA ALA A 813 -15.22 -22.63 -19.82
C ALA A 813 -15.13 -21.11 -19.61
N LEU A 814 -14.71 -20.35 -20.63
CA LEU A 814 -14.71 -18.89 -20.62
C LEU A 814 -16.12 -18.30 -20.68
N ALA A 815 -16.96 -18.76 -21.63
CA ALA A 815 -18.32 -18.26 -21.87
C ALA A 815 -19.19 -18.34 -20.60
N TYR A 816 -19.11 -19.47 -19.90
CA TYR A 816 -19.86 -19.75 -18.67
C TYR A 816 -19.07 -19.50 -17.38
N SER A 817 -17.82 -19.06 -17.48
CA SER A 817 -16.97 -18.70 -16.35
C SER A 817 -16.78 -19.82 -15.31
N LEU A 818 -16.44 -21.04 -15.75
CA LEU A 818 -16.39 -22.23 -14.91
C LEU A 818 -15.15 -22.27 -14.00
N ASN A 819 -15.31 -22.00 -12.70
CA ASN A 819 -14.21 -21.90 -11.75
C ASN A 819 -13.45 -23.22 -11.55
N THR A 820 -14.17 -24.34 -11.43
CA THR A 820 -13.55 -25.64 -11.15
C THR A 820 -12.68 -26.12 -12.30
N TRP A 821 -13.08 -25.83 -13.54
CA TRP A 821 -12.27 -26.12 -14.74
C TRP A 821 -10.95 -25.35 -14.71
N PHE A 822 -11.00 -24.02 -14.55
CA PHE A 822 -9.78 -23.19 -14.48
C PHE A 822 -8.87 -23.56 -13.30
N ALA A 823 -9.45 -23.89 -12.14
CA ALA A 823 -8.69 -24.30 -10.97
C ALA A 823 -7.93 -25.63 -11.21
N TRP A 824 -8.56 -26.60 -11.85
CA TRP A 824 -7.92 -27.88 -12.18
C TRP A 824 -6.89 -27.74 -13.31
N SER A 825 -7.24 -27.07 -14.41
CA SER A 825 -6.32 -26.85 -15.53
C SER A 825 -5.07 -26.06 -15.10
N ALA A 826 -5.21 -25.10 -14.18
CA ALA A 826 -4.08 -24.39 -13.61
C ALA A 826 -3.13 -25.33 -12.85
N GLU A 827 -3.66 -26.25 -12.03
CA GLU A 827 -2.81 -27.25 -11.35
C GLU A 827 -2.12 -28.18 -12.33
N LEU A 828 -2.81 -28.58 -13.40
CA LEU A 828 -2.25 -29.44 -14.44
C LEU A 828 -1.11 -28.75 -15.19
N SER A 829 -1.23 -27.43 -15.42
CA SER A 829 -0.24 -26.63 -16.16
C SER A 829 0.97 -26.17 -15.35
N ASP A 830 0.87 -26.11 -14.01
CA ASP A 830 1.94 -25.58 -13.15
C ASP A 830 3.01 -26.65 -12.90
N ALA A 831 4.19 -26.46 -13.48
CA ALA A 831 5.28 -27.43 -13.38
C ALA A 831 5.75 -27.61 -11.93
N SER A 832 5.57 -26.62 -11.06
CA SER A 832 5.92 -26.74 -9.63
C SER A 832 5.12 -27.83 -8.91
N LEU A 833 3.99 -28.26 -9.47
CA LEU A 833 3.14 -29.33 -8.92
C LEU A 833 3.43 -30.71 -9.51
N LEU A 834 4.37 -30.80 -10.46
CA LEU A 834 4.83 -32.05 -11.10
C LEU A 834 3.71 -32.88 -11.74
N GLY A 835 2.59 -32.24 -12.10
CA GLY A 835 1.42 -32.92 -12.66
C GLY A 835 0.78 -33.97 -11.74
N GLN A 836 0.96 -33.85 -10.42
CA GLN A 836 0.36 -34.75 -9.43
C GLN A 836 -0.78 -34.05 -8.68
N ALA A 837 -1.70 -34.80 -8.07
CA ALA A 837 -2.78 -34.25 -7.24
C ALA A 837 -2.34 -33.78 -5.84
N GLN A 838 -1.20 -34.29 -5.36
CA GLN A 838 -0.57 -33.94 -4.09
C GLN A 838 0.94 -33.80 -4.27
N GLY A 839 1.63 -33.29 -3.26
CA GLY A 839 3.08 -33.04 -3.34
C GLY A 839 3.44 -31.86 -4.26
N GLY A 840 4.67 -31.88 -4.77
CA GLY A 840 5.30 -30.76 -5.49
C GLY A 840 5.80 -29.65 -4.57
N VAL A 841 6.05 -28.48 -5.14
CA VAL A 841 6.63 -27.31 -4.47
C VAL A 841 5.80 -26.05 -4.77
N PRO A 842 4.53 -25.99 -4.32
CA PRO A 842 3.67 -24.82 -4.57
C PRO A 842 4.22 -23.52 -3.95
N SER A 843 5.14 -23.60 -2.98
CA SER A 843 5.73 -22.45 -2.31
C SER A 843 6.94 -21.83 -3.00
N LEU A 844 7.24 -22.20 -4.26
CA LEU A 844 8.32 -21.57 -5.03
C LEU A 844 8.15 -20.04 -5.11
N ARG A 845 9.26 -19.34 -4.92
CA ARG A 845 9.40 -17.89 -5.01
C ARG A 845 10.38 -17.52 -6.13
N ALA A 846 10.15 -16.38 -6.75
CA ALA A 846 11.06 -15.78 -7.72
C ALA A 846 11.93 -14.72 -7.05
N LEU A 847 13.25 -14.80 -7.20
CA LEU A 847 14.18 -13.75 -6.78
C LEU A 847 14.22 -12.57 -7.77
N ASP A 848 13.89 -12.84 -9.03
CA ASP A 848 13.88 -11.90 -10.14
C ASP A 848 12.75 -12.26 -11.12
N ASP A 849 12.48 -11.38 -12.09
CA ASP A 849 11.33 -11.48 -12.99
C ASP A 849 11.41 -12.67 -13.96
N THR A 850 12.56 -13.31 -14.10
CA THR A 850 12.79 -14.44 -15.03
C THR A 850 12.83 -15.80 -14.33
N ALA A 851 12.98 -15.83 -13.00
CA ALA A 851 13.16 -17.04 -12.21
C ALA A 851 12.06 -18.11 -12.32
N LEU A 852 10.80 -17.72 -12.59
CA LEU A 852 9.68 -18.65 -12.72
C LEU A 852 9.24 -18.88 -14.17
N LEU A 853 9.97 -18.34 -15.16
CA LEU A 853 9.66 -18.55 -16.58
C LEU A 853 9.69 -20.03 -16.95
N GLY A 854 8.64 -20.50 -17.61
CA GLY A 854 8.42 -21.89 -17.98
C GLY A 854 7.99 -22.80 -16.83
N VAL A 855 8.02 -22.32 -15.57
CA VAL A 855 7.55 -23.07 -14.40
C VAL A 855 6.08 -22.78 -14.12
N ARG A 856 5.67 -21.51 -14.24
CA ARG A 856 4.30 -21.06 -13.97
C ARG A 856 3.72 -20.31 -15.17
N PRO A 857 3.16 -21.02 -16.17
CA PRO A 857 2.71 -20.42 -17.43
C PRO A 857 1.71 -19.26 -17.27
N ILE A 858 0.80 -19.33 -16.29
CA ILE A 858 -0.16 -18.25 -15.99
C ILE A 858 0.55 -16.99 -15.47
N ALA A 859 1.50 -17.15 -14.53
CA ALA A 859 2.28 -16.02 -14.00
C ALA A 859 3.19 -15.43 -15.08
N ASP A 860 3.76 -16.26 -15.95
CA ASP A 860 4.60 -15.82 -17.07
C ASP A 860 3.82 -14.95 -18.05
N MET A 861 2.61 -15.39 -18.40
CA MET A 861 1.73 -14.63 -19.27
C MET A 861 1.25 -13.33 -18.61
N ALA A 862 0.92 -13.36 -17.32
CA ALA A 862 0.60 -12.15 -16.57
C ALA A 862 1.73 -11.11 -16.67
N ARG A 863 3.00 -11.52 -16.47
CA ARG A 863 4.16 -10.63 -16.62
C ARG A 863 4.28 -10.06 -18.04
N ARG A 864 4.10 -10.89 -19.08
CA ARG A 864 4.10 -10.45 -20.50
C ARG A 864 3.07 -9.35 -20.75
N LEU A 865 1.90 -9.44 -20.11
CA LEU A 865 0.79 -8.49 -20.22
C LEU A 865 0.92 -7.24 -19.34
N GLY A 866 1.98 -7.10 -18.55
CA GLY A 866 2.20 -5.91 -17.73
C GLY A 866 2.04 -6.08 -16.22
N PHE A 867 1.61 -7.25 -15.74
CA PHE A 867 1.52 -7.50 -14.30
C PHE A 867 2.91 -7.60 -13.66
N GLU A 868 2.97 -7.41 -12.34
CA GLU A 868 4.16 -7.44 -11.47
C GLU A 868 5.19 -6.32 -11.73
N ARG A 869 4.88 -5.37 -12.62
CA ARG A 869 5.72 -4.21 -12.92
C ARG A 869 4.92 -2.91 -13.00
N PRO A 870 5.53 -1.75 -12.72
CA PRO A 870 4.89 -0.47 -12.99
C PRO A 870 4.75 -0.25 -14.51
N LEU A 871 3.62 0.30 -14.93
CA LEU A 871 3.41 0.74 -16.31
C LEU A 871 3.59 2.26 -16.38
N LYS A 872 4.60 2.71 -17.13
CA LYS A 872 4.79 4.12 -17.44
C LYS A 872 3.87 4.51 -18.60
N LEU A 873 3.24 5.68 -18.49
CA LEU A 873 2.25 6.21 -19.43
C LEU A 873 2.78 7.47 -20.15
N ASP A 874 4.08 7.72 -20.08
CA ASP A 874 4.75 8.91 -20.62
C ASP A 874 5.03 8.81 -22.13
N GLY A 875 4.72 7.69 -22.77
CA GLY A 875 4.97 7.50 -24.20
C GLY A 875 6.47 7.55 -24.57
N GLY A 876 7.37 7.39 -23.58
CA GLY A 876 8.81 7.54 -23.75
C GLY A 876 9.30 8.99 -23.86
N LEU A 877 8.46 9.98 -23.51
CA LEU A 877 8.78 11.40 -23.65
C LEU A 877 9.53 11.98 -22.44
N LEU A 878 9.37 11.38 -21.25
CA LEU A 878 10.09 11.81 -20.07
C LEU A 878 11.53 11.27 -20.10
N PRO A 879 12.50 12.03 -19.57
CA PRO A 879 13.89 11.60 -19.63
C PRO A 879 14.11 10.35 -18.77
N PRO A 880 15.09 9.47 -19.12
CA PRO A 880 15.32 8.21 -18.39
C PRO A 880 15.63 8.38 -16.89
N ASP A 881 16.18 9.53 -16.51
CA ASP A 881 16.56 9.92 -15.15
C ASP A 881 15.47 10.70 -14.40
N TYR A 882 14.27 10.82 -14.98
CA TYR A 882 13.13 11.45 -14.33
C TYR A 882 12.89 10.87 -12.92
N GLU A 883 12.72 11.73 -11.93
CA GLU A 883 12.47 11.35 -10.54
C GLU A 883 11.02 10.86 -10.38
N TRP A 884 10.76 9.62 -10.79
CA TRP A 884 9.48 8.95 -10.62
C TRP A 884 9.16 8.77 -9.14
N ARG A 885 7.99 9.26 -8.72
CA ARG A 885 7.46 9.09 -7.38
C ARG A 885 6.34 8.06 -7.37
N HIS A 886 6.19 7.39 -6.22
CA HIS A 886 5.08 6.50 -6.00
C HIS A 886 3.77 7.30 -6.13
N TRP A 887 2.86 6.84 -7.00
CA TRP A 887 1.57 7.48 -7.34
C TRP A 887 1.58 8.65 -8.33
N ASP A 888 2.70 8.90 -9.02
CA ASP A 888 2.72 9.79 -10.18
C ASP A 888 1.63 9.42 -11.21
N ALA A 889 0.91 10.40 -11.73
CA ALA A 889 -0.27 10.22 -12.59
C ALA A 889 0.04 9.58 -13.95
N LEU A 890 1.24 9.81 -14.49
CA LEU A 890 1.74 9.14 -15.70
C LEU A 890 2.30 7.73 -15.40
N GLN A 891 1.89 7.12 -14.29
CA GLN A 891 2.23 5.75 -13.93
C GLN A 891 1.00 5.02 -13.38
N ALA A 892 0.75 3.81 -13.88
CA ALA A 892 -0.24 2.92 -13.30
C ALA A 892 0.31 2.19 -12.06
N GLY A 893 -0.57 1.96 -11.08
CA GLY A 893 -0.28 1.09 -9.94
C GLY A 893 0.04 -0.34 -10.39
N VAL A 894 0.94 -1.02 -9.68
CA VAL A 894 1.38 -2.37 -10.04
C VAL A 894 0.24 -3.37 -9.81
N ALA A 895 -0.30 -3.96 -10.88
CA ALA A 895 -1.16 -5.12 -10.73
C ALA A 895 -0.31 -6.33 -10.35
N GLY A 896 -0.62 -6.99 -9.24
CA GLY A 896 0.19 -8.10 -8.76
C GLY A 896 -0.61 -9.16 -8.04
N PHE A 897 0.00 -10.34 -7.88
CA PHE A 897 -0.60 -11.49 -7.19
C PHE A 897 0.08 -11.74 -5.85
N ASP A 898 -0.72 -12.24 -4.90
CA ASP A 898 -0.18 -12.69 -3.63
C ASP A 898 0.80 -13.85 -3.86
N PRO A 899 1.82 -13.98 -3.01
CA PRO A 899 2.73 -15.11 -3.08
C PRO A 899 1.99 -16.45 -2.87
N VAL A 900 1.99 -17.33 -3.87
CA VAL A 900 1.39 -18.68 -3.79
C VAL A 900 2.25 -19.59 -2.91
N GLY A 901 1.72 -20.06 -1.80
CA GLY A 901 2.36 -21.02 -0.88
C GLY A 901 1.80 -22.43 -0.97
N THR A 902 0.54 -22.55 -1.40
CA THR A 902 -0.24 -23.80 -1.43
C THR A 902 -0.99 -23.98 -2.74
N ARG A 903 -1.44 -25.22 -3.01
CA ARG A 903 -2.32 -25.53 -4.15
C ARG A 903 -3.63 -24.75 -4.12
N HIS A 904 -4.22 -24.57 -2.95
CA HIS A 904 -5.46 -23.79 -2.84
C HIS A 904 -5.26 -22.33 -3.27
N GLU A 905 -4.13 -21.73 -2.90
CA GLU A 905 -3.78 -20.37 -3.31
C GLU A 905 -3.54 -20.27 -4.81
N LEU A 906 -2.92 -21.29 -5.44
CA LEU A 906 -2.81 -21.37 -6.89
C LEU A 906 -4.19 -21.40 -7.55
N ARG A 907 -5.10 -22.24 -7.04
CA ARG A 907 -6.48 -22.35 -7.55
C ARG A 907 -7.24 -21.02 -7.44
N GLN A 908 -7.06 -20.29 -6.33
CA GLN A 908 -7.65 -18.97 -6.13
C GLN A 908 -7.08 -17.94 -7.12
N MET A 909 -5.75 -17.92 -7.28
CA MET A 909 -5.08 -17.04 -8.24
C MET A 909 -5.57 -17.30 -9.68
N ALA A 910 -5.71 -18.56 -10.09
CA ALA A 910 -6.16 -18.93 -11.43
C ALA A 910 -7.56 -18.42 -11.80
N ILE A 911 -8.39 -18.08 -10.81
CA ILE A 911 -9.73 -17.50 -11.02
C ILE A 911 -9.80 -15.99 -10.67
N GLY A 912 -8.64 -15.35 -10.48
CA GLY A 912 -8.51 -13.91 -10.25
C GLY A 912 -8.78 -13.45 -8.82
N LEU A 913 -8.65 -14.34 -7.85
CA LEU A 913 -8.62 -14.00 -6.43
C LEU A 913 -7.17 -13.87 -5.96
N ARG A 914 -6.95 -13.29 -4.77
CA ARG A 914 -5.60 -13.11 -4.19
C ARG A 914 -4.63 -12.36 -5.10
N MET A 915 -5.14 -11.29 -5.70
CA MET A 915 -4.39 -10.38 -6.56
C MET A 915 -5.11 -9.05 -6.62
N GLN A 916 -4.43 -8.04 -7.15
CA GLN A 916 -4.98 -6.72 -7.40
C GLN A 916 -4.69 -6.33 -8.84
N ALA A 917 -5.65 -5.67 -9.48
CA ALA A 917 -5.51 -5.15 -10.83
C ALA A 917 -6.17 -3.77 -10.96
N THR A 918 -5.70 -3.00 -11.93
CA THR A 918 -6.38 -1.78 -12.36
C THR A 918 -7.24 -2.09 -13.59
N PRO A 919 -8.29 -1.28 -13.86
CA PRO A 919 -8.96 -1.29 -15.16
C PRO A 919 -8.00 -1.23 -16.34
N LEU A 920 -6.96 -0.39 -16.29
CA LEU A 920 -5.94 -0.37 -17.35
C LEU A 920 -5.32 -1.75 -17.63
N HIS A 921 -4.83 -2.45 -16.60
CA HIS A 921 -4.23 -3.79 -16.78
C HIS A 921 -5.22 -4.80 -17.38
N MET A 922 -6.49 -4.76 -16.96
CA MET A 922 -7.50 -5.67 -17.49
C MET A 922 -7.93 -5.33 -18.91
N ALA A 923 -7.93 -4.05 -19.29
CA ALA A 923 -8.18 -3.62 -20.67
C ALA A 923 -7.00 -4.00 -21.57
N LEU A 924 -5.76 -3.88 -21.10
CA LEU A 924 -4.57 -4.35 -21.82
C LEU A 924 -4.59 -5.87 -22.03
N ALA A 925 -4.98 -6.65 -21.02
CA ALA A 925 -5.10 -8.10 -21.15
C ALA A 925 -6.15 -8.50 -22.19
N ALA A 926 -7.33 -7.87 -22.19
CA ALA A 926 -8.37 -8.14 -23.18
C ALA A 926 -7.96 -7.66 -24.58
N GLY A 927 -7.45 -6.44 -24.69
CA GLY A 927 -6.96 -5.87 -25.94
C GLY A 927 -5.84 -6.69 -26.57
N ALA A 928 -4.92 -7.24 -25.77
CA ALA A 928 -3.83 -8.07 -26.25
C ALA A 928 -4.35 -9.37 -26.91
N VAL A 929 -5.46 -9.94 -26.44
CA VAL A 929 -6.11 -11.08 -27.10
C VAL A 929 -6.69 -10.67 -28.46
N GLY A 930 -7.34 -9.52 -28.53
CA GLY A 930 -7.85 -8.97 -29.79
C GLY A 930 -6.72 -8.69 -30.79
N GLU A 931 -5.65 -8.04 -30.34
CA GLU A 931 -4.51 -7.64 -31.18
C GLU A 931 -3.52 -8.78 -31.49
N GLY A 932 -3.47 -9.80 -30.64
CA GLY A 932 -2.50 -10.90 -30.72
C GLY A 932 -1.09 -10.56 -30.24
N ARG A 933 -0.92 -9.41 -29.60
CA ARG A 933 0.35 -8.92 -29.05
C ARG A 933 0.12 -8.11 -27.78
N ALA A 934 1.15 -7.97 -26.96
CA ALA A 934 1.12 -7.04 -25.83
C ALA A 934 0.91 -5.60 -26.32
N ILE A 935 0.35 -4.75 -25.46
CA ILE A 935 0.06 -3.34 -25.76
C ILE A 935 0.87 -2.48 -24.79
N ALA A 936 1.57 -1.47 -25.31
CA ALA A 936 2.28 -0.48 -24.51
C ALA A 936 1.37 0.76 -24.32
N PRO A 937 0.73 0.95 -23.15
CA PRO A 937 -0.17 2.07 -22.95
C PRO A 937 0.57 3.41 -22.88
N ARG A 938 -0.07 4.48 -23.33
CA ARG A 938 0.39 5.86 -23.14
C ARG A 938 -0.77 6.82 -22.86
N LEU A 939 -0.47 7.83 -22.05
CA LEU A 939 -1.35 8.95 -21.74
C LEU A 939 -0.77 10.26 -22.26
N LEU A 940 0.56 10.40 -22.24
CA LEU A 940 1.26 11.55 -22.82
C LEU A 940 1.49 11.29 -24.31
N LEU A 941 0.86 12.10 -25.16
CA LEU A 941 0.90 11.99 -26.62
C LEU A 941 2.00 12.87 -27.23
N ALA A 942 2.20 14.07 -26.69
CA ALA A 942 3.26 14.97 -27.11
C ALA A 942 3.76 15.84 -25.95
N LEU A 943 5.02 16.26 -26.01
CA LEU A 943 5.65 17.15 -25.04
C LEU A 943 6.67 18.06 -25.74
N ASP A 944 6.47 19.38 -25.64
CA ASP A 944 7.35 20.42 -26.18
C ASP A 944 7.68 20.21 -27.67
N GLY A 945 6.67 19.86 -28.46
CA GLY A 945 6.80 19.61 -29.91
C GLY A 945 7.38 18.25 -30.28
N ARG A 946 7.64 17.37 -29.30
CA ARG A 946 8.02 15.97 -29.55
C ARG A 946 6.82 15.04 -29.38
N ASP A 947 6.57 14.20 -30.36
CA ASP A 947 5.51 13.19 -30.31
C ASP A 947 5.98 11.90 -29.66
N ALA A 948 5.08 11.25 -28.93
CA ALA A 948 5.29 9.92 -28.40
C ALA A 948 5.34 8.91 -29.55
N HIS A 949 6.25 7.94 -29.46
CA HIS A 949 6.36 6.86 -30.43
C HIS A 949 5.57 5.64 -29.96
N ALA A 950 4.58 5.21 -30.75
CA ALA A 950 3.90 3.96 -30.51
C ALA A 950 4.86 2.79 -30.79
N GLN A 951 5.11 1.96 -29.79
CA GLN A 951 5.93 0.75 -29.95
C GLN A 951 5.02 -0.47 -30.06
N PRO A 952 5.11 -1.25 -31.17
CA PRO A 952 4.40 -2.51 -31.26
C PRO A 952 4.88 -3.43 -30.15
N GLY A 953 3.96 -3.90 -29.30
CA GLY A 953 4.34 -4.87 -28.27
C GLY A 953 4.64 -6.25 -28.86
N ALA A 954 5.30 -7.08 -28.04
CA ALA A 954 5.70 -8.42 -28.43
C ALA A 954 4.48 -9.31 -28.74
N PRO A 955 4.52 -10.17 -29.77
CA PRO A 955 3.48 -11.16 -30.03
C PRO A 955 3.23 -12.04 -28.80
N LEU A 956 1.97 -12.42 -28.57
CA LEU A 956 1.65 -13.30 -27.43
C LEU A 956 2.22 -14.71 -27.63
N GLY A 957 2.35 -15.13 -28.90
CA GLY A 957 2.96 -16.40 -29.28
C GLY A 957 2.16 -17.62 -28.81
N VAL A 958 0.83 -17.50 -28.74
CA VAL A 958 -0.10 -18.56 -28.33
C VAL A 958 -1.32 -18.58 -29.25
N ARG A 959 -2.09 -19.66 -29.19
CA ARG A 959 -3.35 -19.80 -29.93
C ARG A 959 -4.42 -18.89 -29.32
N LEU A 960 -5.21 -18.20 -30.16
CA LEU A 960 -6.16 -17.16 -29.70
C LEU A 960 -7.60 -17.41 -30.12
N ASP A 961 -7.86 -18.24 -31.13
CA ASP A 961 -9.20 -18.53 -31.66
C ASP A 961 -10.15 -19.04 -30.57
N ARG A 962 -9.72 -19.99 -29.73
CA ARG A 962 -10.53 -20.52 -28.62
C ARG A 962 -10.86 -19.46 -27.56
N ILE A 963 -9.90 -18.59 -27.26
CA ILE A 963 -10.09 -17.50 -26.29
C ILE A 963 -11.07 -16.47 -26.86
N ARG A 964 -10.87 -16.04 -28.11
CA ARG A 964 -11.76 -15.09 -28.80
C ARG A 964 -13.18 -15.63 -28.91
N ALA A 965 -13.35 -16.91 -29.26
CA ALA A 965 -14.64 -17.60 -29.29
C ALA A 965 -15.30 -17.63 -27.91
N GLY A 966 -14.56 -17.98 -26.85
CA GLY A 966 -15.10 -17.98 -25.49
C GLY A 966 -15.55 -16.60 -25.02
N LEU A 967 -14.78 -15.55 -25.32
CA LEU A 967 -15.11 -14.16 -24.96
C LEU A 967 -16.26 -13.58 -25.78
N HIS A 968 -16.44 -14.01 -27.03
CA HIS A 968 -17.66 -13.74 -27.79
C HIS A 968 -18.87 -14.50 -27.22
N GLY A 969 -18.66 -15.74 -26.79
CA GLY A 969 -19.67 -16.57 -26.14
C GLY A 969 -20.24 -15.92 -24.87
N VAL A 970 -19.41 -15.21 -24.10
CA VAL A 970 -19.85 -14.46 -22.90
C VAL A 970 -20.96 -13.46 -23.22
N VAL A 971 -20.86 -12.75 -24.35
CA VAL A 971 -21.81 -11.67 -24.71
C VAL A 971 -22.99 -12.16 -25.53
N THR A 972 -22.91 -13.34 -26.14
CA THR A 972 -23.97 -13.88 -27.00
C THR A 972 -24.87 -14.89 -26.28
N HIS A 973 -24.31 -15.80 -25.49
CA HIS A 973 -25.08 -16.83 -24.77
C HIS A 973 -24.61 -17.08 -23.33
N GLY A 974 -23.55 -16.41 -22.89
CA GLY A 974 -22.92 -16.58 -21.59
C GLY A 974 -23.30 -15.51 -20.57
N THR A 975 -22.37 -15.22 -19.67
CA THR A 975 -22.63 -14.42 -18.45
C THR A 975 -23.03 -12.95 -18.66
N ALA A 976 -22.82 -12.37 -19.84
CA ALA A 976 -23.23 -10.99 -20.17
C ALA A 976 -24.35 -10.93 -21.23
N ALA A 977 -24.84 -12.08 -21.69
CA ALA A 977 -25.75 -12.16 -22.83
C ALA A 977 -27.06 -11.39 -22.64
N SER A 978 -27.61 -11.35 -21.42
CA SER A 978 -28.86 -10.63 -21.14
C SER A 978 -28.73 -9.12 -21.35
N VAL A 979 -27.54 -8.55 -21.16
CA VAL A 979 -27.30 -7.10 -21.30
C VAL A 979 -27.25 -6.68 -22.77
N PHE A 980 -26.68 -7.53 -23.63
CA PHE A 980 -26.41 -7.21 -25.03
C PHE A 980 -27.41 -7.84 -26.01
N ARG A 981 -28.50 -8.45 -25.53
CA ARG A 981 -29.50 -9.14 -26.37
C ARG A 981 -30.39 -8.18 -27.16
N GLY A 982 -30.56 -6.95 -26.71
CA GLY A 982 -31.45 -5.97 -27.35
C GLY A 982 -31.03 -5.66 -28.80
N PRO A 983 -31.99 -5.33 -29.69
CA PRO A 983 -31.73 -5.04 -31.10
C PRO A 983 -30.77 -3.86 -31.31
N GLU A 984 -30.75 -2.90 -30.39
CA GLU A 984 -29.82 -1.77 -30.41
C GLU A 984 -28.34 -2.18 -30.32
N PHE A 985 -28.07 -3.43 -29.91
CA PHE A 985 -26.73 -4.00 -29.87
C PHE A 985 -26.43 -4.95 -31.03
N ASP A 986 -27.36 -5.22 -31.97
CA ASP A 986 -27.13 -6.25 -33.01
C ASP A 986 -25.84 -6.03 -33.81
N ARG A 987 -25.60 -4.79 -34.24
CA ARG A 987 -24.37 -4.40 -34.95
C ARG A 987 -23.12 -4.51 -34.07
N LEU A 988 -23.22 -4.09 -32.81
CA LEU A 988 -22.11 -4.10 -31.86
C LEU A 988 -21.76 -5.53 -31.43
N ARG A 989 -22.76 -6.38 -31.22
CA ARG A 989 -22.64 -7.73 -30.66
C ARG A 989 -21.75 -8.61 -31.53
N ALA A 990 -21.81 -8.46 -32.85
CA ALA A 990 -20.99 -9.22 -33.80
C ALA A 990 -19.47 -8.97 -33.62
N GLY A 991 -19.07 -7.77 -33.19
CA GLY A 991 -17.68 -7.42 -32.95
C GLY A 991 -17.31 -7.28 -31.47
N LEU A 992 -18.23 -7.57 -30.55
CA LEU A 992 -18.02 -7.40 -29.11
C LEU A 992 -17.51 -8.70 -28.49
N HIS A 993 -16.42 -8.59 -27.74
CA HIS A 993 -15.87 -9.68 -26.94
C HIS A 993 -15.72 -9.21 -25.51
N GLY A 994 -16.05 -10.05 -24.53
CA GLY A 994 -15.93 -9.62 -23.13
C GLY A 994 -15.89 -10.75 -22.12
N LYS A 995 -15.60 -10.38 -20.87
CA LYS A 995 -15.59 -11.26 -19.71
C LYS A 995 -16.13 -10.54 -18.50
N THR A 996 -17.06 -11.17 -17.80
CA THR A 996 -17.52 -10.72 -16.48
C THR A 996 -16.61 -11.22 -15.36
N GLY A 997 -16.52 -10.47 -14.27
CA GLY A 997 -15.85 -10.86 -13.04
C GLY A 997 -16.64 -10.44 -11.81
N THR A 998 -16.53 -11.27 -10.77
CA THR A 998 -17.06 -10.98 -9.44
C THR A 998 -16.04 -11.49 -8.43
N ALA A 999 -15.56 -10.62 -7.56
CA ALA A 999 -14.63 -10.95 -6.48
C ALA A 999 -15.28 -10.59 -5.13
N PRO A 1000 -15.47 -11.56 -4.22
CA PRO A 1000 -16.05 -11.29 -2.90
C PRO A 1000 -15.08 -10.45 -2.05
N THR A 1001 -15.60 -9.49 -1.28
CA THR A 1001 -14.79 -8.52 -0.51
C THR A 1001 -14.90 -8.66 1.02
N GLY A 1002 -15.73 -9.58 1.53
CA GLY A 1002 -15.91 -9.82 2.97
C GLY A 1002 -17.19 -10.60 3.30
N GLU A 1003 -17.56 -10.65 4.59
CA GLU A 1003 -18.74 -11.37 5.09
C GLU A 1003 -20.08 -10.64 4.83
N ASP A 1004 -20.04 -9.34 4.57
CA ASP A 1004 -21.23 -8.47 4.38
C ASP A 1004 -21.97 -8.68 3.03
N GLY A 1005 -21.61 -9.73 2.28
CA GLY A 1005 -22.24 -10.06 0.99
C GLY A 1005 -21.87 -9.15 -0.19
N GLY A 1006 -21.01 -8.14 0.02
CA GLY A 1006 -20.52 -7.25 -1.03
C GLY A 1006 -19.41 -7.85 -1.89
N ALA A 1007 -19.42 -7.52 -3.19
CA ALA A 1007 -18.40 -7.93 -4.15
C ALA A 1007 -17.87 -6.75 -4.97
N THR A 1008 -16.65 -6.89 -5.47
CA THR A 1008 -16.16 -6.10 -6.58
C THR A 1008 -16.53 -6.77 -7.89
N VAL A 1009 -17.20 -6.02 -8.76
CA VAL A 1009 -17.70 -6.52 -10.04
C VAL A 1009 -16.96 -5.88 -11.20
N TRP A 1010 -16.76 -6.66 -12.26
CA TRP A 1010 -15.95 -6.29 -13.40
C TRP A 1010 -16.60 -6.69 -14.72
N PHE A 1011 -16.33 -5.91 -15.76
CA PHE A 1011 -16.53 -6.31 -17.14
C PHE A 1011 -15.36 -5.76 -17.98
N THR A 1012 -14.66 -6.64 -18.69
CA THR A 1012 -13.50 -6.29 -19.53
C THR A 1012 -13.67 -6.91 -20.90
N GLY A 1013 -13.14 -6.28 -21.95
CA GLY A 1013 -13.35 -6.75 -23.31
C GLY A 1013 -12.72 -5.86 -24.37
N TRP A 1014 -13.07 -6.15 -25.62
CA TRP A 1014 -12.76 -5.28 -26.75
C TRP A 1014 -13.88 -5.29 -27.77
N LEU A 1015 -13.84 -4.30 -28.65
CA LEU A 1015 -14.71 -4.13 -29.79
C LEU A 1015 -13.85 -4.13 -31.06
N GLU A 1016 -14.21 -4.98 -32.01
CA GLU A 1016 -13.54 -5.06 -33.31
C GLU A 1016 -13.73 -3.78 -34.14
N PRO A 1017 -12.79 -3.45 -35.04
CA PRO A 1017 -12.93 -2.35 -35.99
C PRO A 1017 -14.27 -2.41 -36.74
N SER A 1018 -14.79 -1.24 -37.14
CA SER A 1018 -16.04 -1.06 -37.90
C SER A 1018 -17.34 -1.46 -37.19
N SER A 1019 -17.26 -1.96 -35.95
CA SER A 1019 -18.44 -2.22 -35.11
C SER A 1019 -19.15 -0.92 -34.74
N LEU A 1020 -18.39 0.15 -34.48
CA LEU A 1020 -18.89 1.52 -34.37
C LEU A 1020 -18.65 2.26 -35.70
N PRO A 1021 -19.61 3.07 -36.19
CA PRO A 1021 -19.39 3.86 -37.40
C PRO A 1021 -18.19 4.80 -37.25
N GLY A 1022 -17.34 4.86 -38.28
CA GLY A 1022 -16.11 5.69 -38.29
C GLY A 1022 -14.96 5.16 -37.44
N GLN A 1023 -15.16 4.12 -36.62
CA GLN A 1023 -14.12 3.56 -35.78
C GLN A 1023 -13.32 2.47 -36.51
N SER A 1024 -12.16 2.83 -37.05
CA SER A 1024 -11.29 1.92 -37.82
C SER A 1024 -10.31 1.11 -36.96
N ARG A 1025 -10.20 1.44 -35.67
CA ARG A 1025 -9.27 0.78 -34.73
C ARG A 1025 -10.02 -0.05 -33.71
N ARG A 1026 -9.38 -1.12 -33.24
CA ARG A 1026 -9.91 -1.94 -32.17
C ARG A 1026 -9.85 -1.17 -30.85
N LEU A 1027 -10.94 -1.21 -30.09
CA LEU A 1027 -11.04 -0.54 -28.80
C LEU A 1027 -11.11 -1.59 -27.69
N ALA A 1028 -10.23 -1.51 -26.70
CA ALA A 1028 -10.31 -2.33 -25.50
C ALA A 1028 -10.83 -1.51 -24.32
N PHE A 1029 -11.61 -2.16 -23.46
CA PHE A 1029 -12.21 -1.53 -22.29
C PHE A 1029 -12.12 -2.40 -21.07
N ALA A 1030 -12.15 -1.77 -19.90
CA ALA A 1030 -12.42 -2.45 -18.65
C ALA A 1030 -13.13 -1.49 -17.69
N VAL A 1031 -14.11 -2.03 -16.97
CA VAL A 1031 -14.80 -1.33 -15.90
C VAL A 1031 -14.81 -2.18 -14.63
N PHE A 1032 -14.71 -1.53 -13.49
CA PHE A 1032 -14.99 -2.14 -12.19
C PHE A 1032 -15.86 -1.24 -11.31
N VAL A 1033 -16.59 -1.88 -10.40
CA VAL A 1033 -17.34 -1.23 -9.32
C VAL A 1033 -17.15 -2.05 -8.03
N SER A 1034 -16.66 -1.42 -6.96
CA SER A 1034 -16.54 -2.05 -5.64
C SER A 1034 -17.86 -2.02 -4.88
N ARG A 1035 -17.97 -2.85 -3.82
CA ARG A 1035 -19.11 -2.87 -2.89
C ARG A 1035 -20.47 -2.96 -3.62
N SER A 1036 -20.52 -3.83 -4.62
CA SER A 1036 -21.72 -4.17 -5.38
C SER A 1036 -22.45 -5.34 -4.70
N GLY A 1037 -23.77 -5.26 -4.61
CA GLY A 1037 -24.64 -6.38 -4.21
C GLY A 1037 -25.09 -7.27 -5.39
N ALA A 1038 -24.57 -7.02 -6.59
CA ALA A 1038 -24.91 -7.72 -7.84
C ALA A 1038 -23.66 -8.34 -8.47
N THR A 1039 -23.81 -9.03 -9.60
CA THR A 1039 -22.69 -9.65 -10.35
C THR A 1039 -22.09 -8.74 -11.43
N GLY A 1040 -20.95 -9.13 -12.01
CA GLY A 1040 -20.35 -8.46 -13.17
C GLY A 1040 -21.29 -8.30 -14.36
N GLY A 1041 -22.14 -9.29 -14.65
CA GLY A 1041 -23.13 -9.22 -15.73
C GLY A 1041 -24.32 -8.30 -15.43
N GLU A 1042 -24.67 -8.11 -14.15
CA GLU A 1042 -25.85 -7.32 -13.73
C GLU A 1042 -25.52 -5.87 -13.39
N HIS A 1043 -24.24 -5.52 -13.24
CA HIS A 1043 -23.83 -4.19 -12.78
C HIS A 1043 -22.66 -3.59 -13.57
N ALA A 1044 -21.57 -4.33 -13.79
CA ALA A 1044 -20.43 -3.80 -14.53
C ALA A 1044 -20.67 -3.78 -16.06
N ALA A 1045 -21.22 -4.85 -16.63
CA ALA A 1045 -21.54 -4.92 -18.07
C ALA A 1045 -22.53 -3.82 -18.53
N PRO A 1046 -23.60 -3.48 -17.77
CA PRO A 1046 -24.46 -2.34 -18.07
C PRO A 1046 -23.73 -0.99 -18.22
N VAL A 1047 -22.62 -0.75 -17.49
CA VAL A 1047 -21.84 0.48 -17.64
C VAL A 1047 -21.26 0.57 -19.06
N VAL A 1048 -20.65 -0.52 -19.54
CA VAL A 1048 -20.10 -0.57 -20.91
C VAL A 1048 -21.20 -0.55 -21.96
N ALA A 1049 -22.32 -1.22 -21.72
CA ALA A 1049 -23.47 -1.20 -22.62
C ALA A 1049 -24.01 0.23 -22.82
N ALA A 1050 -24.15 1.01 -21.74
CA ALA A 1050 -24.56 2.40 -21.80
C ALA A 1050 -23.54 3.28 -22.56
N LEU A 1051 -22.24 3.05 -22.34
CA LEU A 1051 -21.18 3.75 -23.07
C LEU A 1051 -21.23 3.45 -24.57
N LEU A 1052 -21.22 2.17 -24.96
CA LEU A 1052 -21.21 1.75 -26.37
C LEU A 1052 -22.48 2.18 -27.11
N ARG A 1053 -23.65 2.09 -26.48
CA ARG A 1053 -24.91 2.58 -27.07
C ARG A 1053 -24.86 4.08 -27.35
N SER A 1054 -24.34 4.86 -26.39
CA SER A 1054 -24.19 6.31 -26.55
C SER A 1054 -23.21 6.67 -27.67
N LEU A 1055 -22.14 5.88 -27.85
CA LEU A 1055 -21.19 6.06 -28.95
C LEU A 1055 -21.80 5.72 -30.32
N ALA A 1056 -22.60 4.66 -30.40
CA ALA A 1056 -23.30 4.29 -31.63
C ALA A 1056 -24.28 5.38 -32.07
N GLN A 1057 -25.12 5.87 -31.15
CA GLN A 1057 -26.11 6.92 -31.43
C GLN A 1057 -25.47 8.25 -31.88
N LYS A 1058 -24.38 8.67 -31.23
CA LYS A 1058 -23.65 9.89 -31.64
C LYS A 1058 -23.02 9.77 -33.03
N ALA A 1059 -22.64 8.56 -33.44
CA ALA A 1059 -22.03 8.33 -34.74
C ALA A 1059 -23.10 8.36 -35.86
N GLU A 1060 -24.30 7.86 -35.60
CA GLU A 1060 -25.46 7.97 -36.51
C GLU A 1060 -25.86 9.44 -36.73
N GLN A 1061 -25.94 10.24 -35.66
CA GLN A 1061 -26.29 11.67 -35.74
C GLN A 1061 -25.26 12.56 -36.46
N ARG A 1062 -24.04 12.07 -36.73
CA ARG A 1062 -23.01 12.79 -37.51
C ARG A 1062 -22.93 12.34 -38.96
N GLY A 1063 -23.63 11.26 -39.32
CA GLY A 1063 -23.67 10.67 -40.67
C GLY A 1063 -24.89 11.06 -41.50
N ASP A 1064 -25.90 11.68 -40.87
CA ASP A 1064 -26.98 12.45 -41.50
C ASP A 1064 -26.57 13.94 -41.59
#